data_AF-A0A838HSY6-F1
#
_entry.id   AF-A0A838HSY6-F1
#
_cell.length_a   1.000
_cell.length_b   1.000
_cell.length_c   1.000
_cell.angle_alpha   90.00
_cell.angle_beta   90.00
_cell.angle_gamma   90.00
#
_symmetry.space_group_name_H-M   'P 1'
#
loop_
_entity.id
_entity.type
_entity.pdbx_description
1 polymer ?
#
loop_
_entity_poly.entity_id
_entity_poly.type
_entity_poly.pdbx_seq_one_letter_code
_entity_poly.pdbx_strand_id
1 'polypeptide(L)'
;IVVSQQRRARKRKGSRAWRDANRRIAREHRKVAARSDNWARDAARLLIARADVVALENLDLKNMTRSAKGTVEDPGSNVAAKAGLNRALQDAALGRLGMWVCVKAEEAGRRIWLVDPANTSRGCAVCGHTSIDNRPARAVFRCTACGHAAHADLNAAAATAATAAATPHPPQHRHSVTPPTGVIGAGPAPRQHPPPGRLPNSGMTNLFLRKPLGSPTRADDVQEGGLRSTDLDPDFHRYASRTRGLNASEIRALFAVASRPEVVSLAGGMPDTTALDIDAVAEVTAEVLRTSGAAALQYGGGQGMPELRDRLVEVMAAEHVAAHPDDLVVTVGGQQGLDLLAKLFCDPGDVVVAEGPSYVGALGAFAAYEASVVHVPMDADGLVPEALEERLGRLQAAGRRAKLLYTVPNHQNPAGVSLSVSRRALIVEIAARHDLLIVEDNPYGLLDFKGEVRPSLCSLAPDRVAYVGTLSKIFSPGIRCGWVAAPEAILDKLVLLKEAADLCQSNFTQAVAERWFSSQPWLDQVVAFRERYQERCEAMLAELEASFPDGCSWRAPTGGLFAWVRLPPGVNSGELLARAISARVAYVPGRAFYADGDGAEELRLNFSYATPARIREGVRRLGELLHDELELVRAVYGDDGPMGGLAGGDERPRRRDGGGTTS
;
A
#
# COMPACT_ATOMS: atom_id res chain seq x y z
N ILE A 1 -12.06 -12.02 -21.03
CA ILE A 1 -12.42 -13.45 -21.29
C ILE A 1 -13.00 -13.67 -22.69
N VAL A 2 -14.07 -12.97 -23.11
CA VAL A 2 -14.76 -13.16 -24.41
C VAL A 2 -13.82 -13.19 -25.62
N VAL A 3 -12.92 -12.21 -25.77
CA VAL A 3 -11.92 -12.16 -26.86
C VAL A 3 -11.04 -13.42 -26.91
N SER A 4 -10.69 -14.00 -25.76
CA SER A 4 -9.91 -15.24 -25.68
C SER A 4 -10.74 -16.45 -26.12
N GLN A 5 -12.02 -16.49 -25.79
CA GLN A 5 -12.96 -17.54 -26.22
C GLN A 5 -13.20 -17.49 -27.74
N GLN A 6 -13.37 -16.29 -28.32
CA GLN A 6 -13.44 -16.08 -29.77
C GLN A 6 -12.15 -16.52 -30.48
N ARG A 7 -10.98 -16.14 -29.96
CA ARG A 7 -9.66 -16.60 -30.47
C ARG A 7 -9.44 -18.11 -30.34
N ARG A 8 -10.11 -18.79 -29.39
CA ARG A 8 -10.12 -20.25 -29.29
C ARG A 8 -11.03 -20.89 -30.36
N ALA A 9 -12.20 -20.32 -30.61
CA ALA A 9 -13.15 -20.87 -31.58
C ALA A 9 -12.55 -20.99 -33.00
N ARG A 10 -11.67 -20.05 -33.38
CA ARG A 10 -10.91 -20.06 -34.65
C ARG A 10 -9.76 -21.09 -34.71
N LYS A 11 -9.60 -22.00 -33.75
CA LYS A 11 -8.48 -22.97 -33.68
C LYS A 11 -8.98 -24.41 -33.72
N ARG A 12 -8.33 -25.26 -34.51
CA ARG A 12 -8.64 -26.70 -34.61
C ARG A 12 -8.62 -27.35 -33.22
N LYS A 13 -9.76 -27.95 -32.82
CA LYS A 13 -9.95 -28.66 -31.54
C LYS A 13 -8.82 -29.68 -31.33
N GLY A 14 -8.27 -29.76 -30.12
CA GLY A 14 -7.16 -30.66 -29.76
C GLY A 14 -5.73 -30.20 -30.15
N SER A 15 -5.58 -29.25 -31.09
CA SER A 15 -4.26 -28.72 -31.48
C SER A 15 -3.50 -28.09 -30.29
N ARG A 16 -2.16 -28.00 -30.37
CA ARG A 16 -1.32 -27.30 -29.36
C ARG A 16 -1.84 -25.89 -29.10
N ALA A 17 -2.07 -25.11 -30.17
CA ALA A 17 -2.62 -23.76 -30.09
C ALA A 17 -4.02 -23.69 -29.45
N TRP A 18 -4.88 -24.70 -29.61
CA TRP A 18 -6.18 -24.77 -28.95
C TRP A 18 -6.05 -25.13 -27.46
N ARG A 19 -5.14 -26.04 -27.10
CA ARG A 19 -4.80 -26.35 -25.70
C ARG A 19 -4.22 -25.14 -24.98
N ASP A 20 -3.34 -24.38 -25.62
CA ASP A 20 -2.75 -23.16 -25.05
C ASP A 20 -3.78 -22.02 -24.92
N ALA A 21 -4.71 -21.89 -25.88
CA ALA A 21 -5.84 -20.97 -25.75
C ALA A 21 -6.76 -21.34 -24.57
N ASN A 22 -7.04 -22.63 -24.34
CA ASN A 22 -7.78 -23.08 -23.15
C ASN A 22 -7.01 -22.81 -21.84
N ARG A 23 -5.69 -23.07 -21.80
CA ARG A 23 -4.86 -22.73 -20.62
C ARG A 23 -4.90 -21.24 -20.31
N ARG A 24 -4.86 -20.37 -21.33
CA ARG A 24 -5.02 -18.91 -21.17
C ARG A 24 -6.41 -18.53 -20.66
N ILE A 25 -7.48 -19.08 -21.22
CA ILE A 25 -8.86 -18.85 -20.75
C ILE A 25 -9.00 -19.27 -19.27
N ALA A 26 -8.51 -20.44 -18.89
CA ALA A 26 -8.52 -20.92 -17.50
C ALA A 26 -7.68 -20.03 -16.56
N ARG A 27 -6.58 -19.43 -17.03
CA ARG A 27 -5.82 -18.44 -16.25
C ARG A 27 -6.63 -17.17 -15.99
N GLU A 28 -7.35 -16.67 -17.00
CA GLU A 28 -8.20 -15.48 -16.84
C GLU A 28 -9.43 -15.75 -15.94
N HIS A 29 -10.08 -16.91 -16.04
CA HIS A 29 -11.14 -17.29 -15.09
C HIS A 29 -10.62 -17.43 -13.65
N ARG A 30 -9.41 -17.97 -13.45
CA ARG A 30 -8.77 -18.02 -12.11
C ARG A 30 -8.45 -16.63 -11.55
N LYS A 31 -8.03 -15.66 -12.38
CA LYS A 31 -7.85 -14.27 -11.95
C LYS A 31 -9.16 -13.61 -11.52
N VAL A 32 -10.24 -13.80 -12.28
CA VAL A 32 -11.58 -13.30 -11.90
C VAL A 32 -12.03 -13.94 -10.59
N ALA A 33 -11.88 -15.26 -10.46
CA ALA A 33 -12.19 -15.96 -9.22
C ALA A 33 -11.35 -15.44 -8.04
N ALA A 34 -10.05 -15.22 -8.18
CA ALA A 34 -9.21 -14.68 -7.10
C ALA A 34 -9.63 -13.25 -6.70
N ARG A 35 -9.97 -12.38 -7.67
CA ARG A 35 -10.47 -11.02 -7.39
C ARG A 35 -11.78 -11.03 -6.61
N SER A 36 -12.75 -11.82 -7.05
CA SER A 36 -14.04 -11.95 -6.37
C SER A 36 -13.93 -12.60 -4.99
N ASP A 37 -12.93 -13.45 -4.75
CA ASP A 37 -12.69 -14.04 -3.42
C ASP A 37 -11.99 -13.05 -2.47
N ASN A 38 -10.97 -12.33 -2.94
CA ASN A 38 -10.33 -11.28 -2.15
C ASN A 38 -11.32 -10.18 -1.77
N TRP A 39 -12.11 -9.67 -2.72
CA TRP A 39 -13.17 -8.70 -2.44
C TRP A 39 -14.15 -9.20 -1.37
N ALA A 40 -14.60 -10.46 -1.48
CA ALA A 40 -15.51 -11.05 -0.50
C ALA A 40 -14.89 -11.17 0.90
N ARG A 41 -13.59 -11.49 0.98
CA ARG A 41 -12.83 -11.57 2.23
C ARG A 41 -12.62 -10.21 2.89
N ASP A 42 -12.29 -9.19 2.10
CA ASP A 42 -12.03 -7.84 2.61
C ASP A 42 -13.34 -7.13 2.99
N ALA A 43 -14.41 -7.30 2.21
CA ALA A 43 -15.75 -6.85 2.59
C ALA A 43 -16.25 -7.54 3.87
N ALA A 44 -16.01 -8.85 4.02
CA ALA A 44 -16.33 -9.56 5.26
C ALA A 44 -15.56 -9.01 6.48
N ARG A 45 -14.25 -8.76 6.35
CA ARG A 45 -13.44 -8.12 7.41
C ARG A 45 -14.03 -6.77 7.84
N LEU A 46 -14.38 -5.92 6.88
CA LEU A 46 -14.96 -4.59 7.16
C LEU A 46 -16.32 -4.66 7.85
N LEU A 47 -17.17 -5.61 7.48
CA LEU A 47 -18.46 -5.85 8.13
C LEU A 47 -18.28 -6.33 9.58
N ILE A 48 -17.39 -7.30 9.80
CA ILE A 48 -17.13 -7.91 11.11
C ILE A 48 -16.39 -6.96 12.08
N ALA A 49 -15.56 -6.05 11.56
CA ALA A 49 -14.93 -5.01 12.36
C ALA A 49 -15.94 -4.00 12.95
N ARG A 50 -17.13 -3.86 12.35
CA ARG A 50 -18.12 -2.82 12.67
C ARG A 50 -19.39 -3.34 13.35
N ALA A 51 -19.53 -4.65 13.58
CA ALA A 51 -20.75 -5.24 14.12
C ALA A 51 -20.49 -6.45 15.05
N ASP A 52 -21.08 -6.45 16.25
CA ASP A 52 -21.04 -7.58 17.19
C ASP A 52 -22.01 -8.72 16.81
N VAL A 53 -23.03 -8.40 16.02
CA VAL A 53 -24.04 -9.31 15.48
C VAL A 53 -24.26 -8.97 14.01
N VAL A 54 -24.19 -9.96 13.12
CA VAL A 54 -24.50 -9.80 11.69
C VAL A 54 -25.65 -10.73 11.32
N ALA A 55 -26.77 -10.15 10.88
CA ALA A 55 -27.90 -10.89 10.34
C ALA A 55 -27.73 -11.14 8.84
N LEU A 56 -27.93 -12.38 8.39
CA LEU A 56 -27.85 -12.78 6.99
C LEU A 56 -29.09 -13.62 6.61
N GLU A 57 -29.62 -13.39 5.40
CA GLU A 57 -30.63 -14.28 4.83
C GLU A 57 -30.04 -15.68 4.55
N ASN A 58 -30.72 -16.73 5.00
CA ASN A 58 -30.31 -18.12 4.82
C ASN A 58 -30.65 -18.65 3.40
N LEU A 59 -30.05 -18.03 2.38
CA LEU A 59 -30.31 -18.34 0.97
C LEU A 59 -29.63 -19.66 0.55
N ASP A 60 -30.40 -20.63 0.04
CA ASP A 60 -29.83 -21.81 -0.64
C ASP A 60 -29.33 -21.41 -2.05
N LEU A 61 -28.12 -20.85 -2.06
CA LEU A 61 -27.44 -20.40 -3.28
C LEU A 61 -27.11 -21.56 -4.24
N LYS A 62 -27.02 -22.80 -3.74
CA LYS A 62 -26.79 -24.00 -4.57
C LYS A 62 -28.03 -24.36 -5.38
N ASN A 63 -29.22 -24.14 -4.84
CA ASN A 63 -30.48 -24.25 -5.57
C ASN A 63 -30.71 -23.04 -6.48
N MET A 64 -30.40 -21.81 -6.01
CA MET A 64 -30.54 -20.60 -6.82
C MET A 64 -29.63 -20.59 -8.05
N THR A 65 -28.41 -21.12 -7.98
CA THR A 65 -27.45 -21.14 -9.11
C THR A 65 -27.48 -22.44 -9.93
N ARG A 66 -28.40 -23.37 -9.64
CA ARG A 66 -28.57 -24.61 -10.41
C ARG A 66 -28.90 -24.30 -11.87
N SER A 67 -28.27 -25.01 -12.81
CA SER A 67 -28.62 -24.95 -14.23
C SER A 67 -30.07 -25.40 -14.42
N ALA A 68 -30.78 -24.77 -15.36
CA ALA A 68 -32.08 -25.27 -15.80
C ALA A 68 -31.95 -26.64 -16.46
N LYS A 69 -33.02 -27.46 -16.43
CA LYS A 69 -33.08 -28.73 -17.14
C LYS A 69 -33.29 -28.46 -18.64
N GLY A 70 -32.43 -29.06 -19.47
CA GLY A 70 -32.48 -29.03 -20.93
C GLY A 70 -31.20 -29.64 -21.52
N THR A 71 -31.29 -30.23 -22.70
CA THR A 71 -30.14 -30.70 -23.50
C THR A 71 -29.93 -29.78 -24.71
N VAL A 72 -29.11 -30.18 -25.69
CA VAL A 72 -28.98 -29.42 -26.95
C VAL A 72 -30.15 -29.75 -27.89
N GLU A 73 -30.71 -30.95 -27.76
CA GLU A 73 -31.80 -31.51 -28.55
C GLU A 73 -33.18 -31.10 -28.02
N ASP A 74 -33.36 -30.99 -26.69
CA ASP A 74 -34.51 -30.36 -26.04
C ASP A 74 -34.03 -29.31 -25.02
N PRO A 75 -33.90 -28.04 -25.41
CA PRO A 75 -33.32 -27.01 -24.56
C PRO A 75 -34.20 -26.60 -23.38
N GLY A 76 -35.46 -27.01 -23.30
CA GLY A 76 -36.39 -26.59 -22.25
C GLY A 76 -36.72 -25.08 -22.25
N SER A 77 -37.62 -24.66 -21.35
CA SER A 77 -38.04 -23.26 -21.24
C SER A 77 -37.12 -22.42 -20.34
N ASN A 78 -36.98 -21.12 -20.65
CA ASN A 78 -36.26 -20.11 -19.86
C ASN A 78 -34.76 -20.35 -19.62
N VAL A 79 -34.11 -21.29 -20.31
CA VAL A 79 -32.71 -21.67 -20.04
C VAL A 79 -31.70 -20.54 -20.30
N ALA A 80 -31.90 -19.74 -21.35
CA ALA A 80 -31.06 -18.56 -21.61
C ALA A 80 -31.18 -17.49 -20.51
N ALA A 81 -32.40 -17.18 -20.07
CA ALA A 81 -32.65 -16.25 -18.97
C ALA A 81 -32.05 -16.76 -17.64
N LYS A 82 -32.23 -18.06 -17.35
CA LYS A 82 -31.64 -18.69 -16.16
C LYS A 82 -30.11 -18.71 -16.20
N ALA A 83 -29.50 -18.95 -17.35
CA ALA A 83 -28.05 -18.90 -17.53
C ALA A 83 -27.49 -17.48 -17.39
N GLY A 84 -28.24 -16.45 -17.79
CA GLY A 84 -27.93 -15.04 -17.52
C GLY A 84 -27.97 -14.71 -16.02
N LEU A 85 -29.06 -15.08 -15.35
CA LEU A 85 -29.24 -14.87 -13.90
C LEU A 85 -28.18 -15.60 -13.08
N ASN A 86 -27.90 -16.87 -13.38
CA ASN A 86 -26.88 -17.65 -12.67
C ASN A 86 -25.49 -17.02 -12.81
N ARG A 87 -25.18 -16.42 -13.98
CA ARG A 87 -23.93 -15.69 -14.21
C ARG A 87 -23.86 -14.42 -13.39
N ALA A 88 -24.92 -13.60 -13.38
CA ALA A 88 -24.99 -12.40 -12.57
C ALA A 88 -24.82 -12.69 -11.06
N LEU A 89 -25.45 -13.77 -10.55
CA LEU A 89 -25.29 -14.21 -9.16
C LEU A 89 -23.86 -14.69 -8.84
N GLN A 90 -23.19 -15.34 -9.79
CA GLN A 90 -21.80 -15.79 -9.63
C GLN A 90 -20.80 -14.63 -9.72
N ASP A 91 -21.01 -13.68 -10.65
CA ASP A 91 -20.19 -12.48 -10.81
C ASP A 91 -20.33 -11.53 -9.62
N ALA A 92 -21.52 -11.43 -9.01
CA ALA A 92 -21.78 -10.69 -7.77
C ALA A 92 -21.19 -11.34 -6.51
N ALA A 93 -20.63 -12.55 -6.61
CA ALA A 93 -19.88 -13.26 -5.55
C ALA A 93 -20.60 -13.44 -4.19
N LEU A 94 -21.92 -13.27 -4.12
CA LEU A 94 -22.72 -13.24 -2.88
C LEU A 94 -22.48 -14.46 -1.97
N GLY A 95 -22.35 -15.65 -2.55
CA GLY A 95 -22.08 -16.88 -1.77
C GLY A 95 -20.68 -16.95 -1.15
N ARG A 96 -19.69 -16.27 -1.74
CA ARG A 96 -18.37 -16.13 -1.13
C ARG A 96 -18.37 -15.08 -0.05
N LEU A 97 -19.12 -13.99 -0.24
CA LEU A 97 -19.30 -12.98 0.80
C LEU A 97 -19.96 -13.60 2.04
N GLY A 98 -21.08 -14.31 1.88
CA GLY A 98 -21.73 -15.01 3.00
C GLY A 98 -20.79 -16.01 3.70
N MET A 99 -20.05 -16.82 2.93
CA MET A 99 -19.03 -17.74 3.47
C MET A 99 -17.94 -17.00 4.27
N TRP A 100 -17.34 -15.95 3.71
CA TRP A 100 -16.30 -15.19 4.39
C TRP A 100 -16.81 -14.40 5.59
N VAL A 101 -18.05 -13.90 5.56
CA VAL A 101 -18.68 -13.25 6.72
C VAL A 101 -18.84 -14.25 7.87
N CYS A 102 -19.29 -15.48 7.61
CA CYS A 102 -19.33 -16.52 8.63
C CYS A 102 -17.94 -16.87 9.19
N VAL A 103 -16.95 -17.09 8.32
CA VAL A 103 -15.57 -17.40 8.74
C VAL A 103 -14.95 -16.27 9.55
N LYS A 104 -15.12 -15.01 9.12
CA LYS A 104 -14.56 -13.85 9.84
C LYS A 104 -15.29 -13.55 11.14
N ALA A 105 -16.60 -13.80 11.22
CA ALA A 105 -17.33 -13.73 12.48
C ALA A 105 -16.80 -14.74 13.48
N GLU A 106 -16.59 -16.00 13.07
CA GLU A 106 -16.04 -17.05 13.91
C GLU A 106 -14.62 -16.71 14.40
N GLU A 107 -13.72 -16.27 13.50
CA GLU A 107 -12.37 -15.81 13.85
C GLU A 107 -12.36 -14.66 14.88
N ALA A 108 -13.33 -13.74 14.80
CA ALA A 108 -13.43 -12.56 15.65
C ALA A 108 -14.39 -12.72 16.84
N GLY A 109 -14.92 -13.92 17.10
CA GLY A 109 -15.89 -14.19 18.17
C GLY A 109 -17.22 -13.43 18.02
N ARG A 110 -17.59 -13.00 16.81
CA ARG A 110 -18.84 -12.28 16.52
C ARG A 110 -19.97 -13.25 16.20
N ARG A 111 -21.23 -12.82 16.40
CA ARG A 111 -22.41 -13.66 16.20
C ARG A 111 -22.99 -13.51 14.80
N ILE A 112 -23.23 -14.62 14.12
CA ILE A 112 -24.04 -14.66 12.89
C ILE A 112 -25.47 -15.06 13.24
N TRP A 113 -26.44 -14.32 12.71
CA TRP A 113 -27.86 -14.68 12.77
C TRP A 113 -28.37 -15.05 11.38
N LEU A 114 -28.73 -16.32 11.16
CA LEU A 114 -29.34 -16.75 9.91
C LEU A 114 -30.86 -16.56 9.99
N VAL A 115 -31.39 -15.68 9.14
CA VAL A 115 -32.81 -15.33 9.05
C VAL A 115 -33.44 -16.10 7.88
N ASP A 116 -34.66 -16.59 8.05
CA ASP A 116 -35.42 -17.19 6.94
C ASP A 116 -35.66 -16.12 5.85
N PRO A 117 -35.23 -16.32 4.59
CA PRO A 117 -35.50 -15.38 3.49
C PRO A 117 -36.99 -15.26 3.13
N ALA A 118 -37.88 -16.07 3.71
CA ALA A 118 -39.32 -15.94 3.52
C ALA A 118 -39.83 -14.56 3.97
N ASN A 119 -40.36 -13.80 3.00
CA ASN A 119 -41.00 -12.49 3.21
C ASN A 119 -40.12 -11.34 3.75
N THR A 120 -38.80 -11.51 3.91
CA THR A 120 -37.86 -10.43 4.32
C THR A 120 -38.01 -9.16 3.48
N SER A 121 -38.15 -9.32 2.16
CA SER A 121 -38.36 -8.21 1.22
C SER A 121 -39.80 -7.69 1.10
N ARG A 122 -40.70 -8.20 1.95
CA ARG A 122 -42.13 -7.83 2.05
C ARG A 122 -42.53 -7.38 3.46
N GLY A 123 -41.78 -7.72 4.49
CA GLY A 123 -41.97 -7.22 5.85
C GLY A 123 -41.50 -5.78 5.99
N CYS A 124 -42.23 -4.97 6.74
CA CYS A 124 -41.80 -3.61 7.08
C CYS A 124 -40.86 -3.64 8.28
N ALA A 125 -39.68 -3.02 8.13
CA ALA A 125 -38.69 -2.92 9.21
C ALA A 125 -39.17 -2.12 10.44
N VAL A 126 -40.19 -1.25 10.27
CA VAL A 126 -40.70 -0.37 11.32
C VAL A 126 -41.83 -1.00 12.14
N CYS A 127 -42.77 -1.70 11.49
CA CYS A 127 -43.99 -2.21 12.15
C CYS A 127 -44.20 -3.74 12.01
N GLY A 128 -43.30 -4.46 11.35
CA GLY A 128 -43.42 -5.91 11.10
C GLY A 128 -44.51 -6.32 10.11
N HIS A 129 -45.41 -5.42 9.70
CA HIS A 129 -46.49 -5.75 8.77
C HIS A 129 -45.93 -6.29 7.45
N THR A 130 -46.44 -7.44 7.02
CA THR A 130 -45.99 -8.17 5.84
C THR A 130 -47.15 -8.32 4.86
N SER A 131 -47.01 -7.70 3.69
CA SER A 131 -47.95 -7.83 2.56
C SER A 131 -47.18 -7.96 1.25
N ILE A 132 -47.79 -8.61 0.26
CA ILE A 132 -47.25 -8.62 -1.11
C ILE A 132 -47.21 -7.22 -1.72
N ASP A 133 -48.18 -6.37 -1.37
CA ASP A 133 -48.33 -5.00 -1.87
C ASP A 133 -47.31 -4.02 -1.26
N ASN A 134 -46.57 -4.43 -0.22
CA ASN A 134 -45.53 -3.61 0.40
C ASN A 134 -44.34 -3.34 -0.56
N ARG A 135 -44.16 -4.14 -1.63
CA ARG A 135 -43.11 -3.98 -2.63
C ARG A 135 -43.72 -3.80 -4.04
N PRO A 136 -44.31 -2.63 -4.35
CA PRO A 136 -44.98 -2.39 -5.62
C PRO A 136 -44.02 -2.35 -6.83
N ALA A 137 -42.72 -2.13 -6.60
CA ALA A 137 -41.70 -2.19 -7.65
C ALA A 137 -40.37 -2.72 -7.10
N ARG A 138 -39.47 -3.15 -7.98
CA ARG A 138 -38.19 -3.78 -7.60
C ARG A 138 -37.37 -2.93 -6.62
N ALA A 139 -37.29 -1.62 -6.82
CA ALA A 139 -36.52 -0.68 -5.99
C ALA A 139 -37.35 -0.01 -4.88
N VAL A 140 -38.68 -0.14 -4.89
CA VAL A 140 -39.57 0.64 -4.02
C VAL A 140 -40.24 -0.24 -2.99
N PHE A 141 -40.09 0.11 -1.71
CA PHE A 141 -40.89 -0.43 -0.62
C PHE A 141 -41.80 0.68 -0.06
N ARG A 142 -43.06 0.35 0.20
CA ARG A 142 -44.04 1.20 0.88
C ARG A 142 -44.98 0.32 1.69
N CYS A 143 -44.89 0.37 3.02
CA CYS A 143 -45.77 -0.40 3.89
C CYS A 143 -47.22 0.07 3.77
N THR A 144 -48.14 -0.85 3.50
CA THR A 144 -49.59 -0.57 3.42
C THR A 144 -50.23 -0.28 4.78
N ALA A 145 -49.60 -0.69 5.89
CA ALA A 145 -50.14 -0.50 7.24
C ALA A 145 -49.66 0.80 7.91
N CYS A 146 -48.36 1.09 7.91
CA CYS A 146 -47.79 2.28 8.59
C CYS A 146 -47.30 3.39 7.63
N GLY A 147 -47.42 3.20 6.31
CA GLY A 147 -46.99 4.16 5.30
C GLY A 147 -45.48 4.28 5.08
N HIS A 148 -44.64 3.64 5.91
CA HIS A 148 -43.17 3.68 5.80
C HIS A 148 -42.70 3.35 4.38
N ALA A 149 -41.90 4.25 3.79
CA ALA A 149 -41.36 4.09 2.44
C ALA A 149 -39.83 4.20 2.45
N ALA A 150 -39.17 3.32 1.68
CA ALA A 150 -37.72 3.24 1.57
C ALA A 150 -37.31 2.54 0.25
N HIS A 151 -36.01 2.52 -0.05
CA HIS A 151 -35.50 1.60 -1.06
C HIS A 151 -35.70 0.16 -0.60
N ALA A 152 -36.19 -0.72 -1.49
CA ALA A 152 -36.64 -2.06 -1.10
C ALA A 152 -35.54 -2.91 -0.46
N ASP A 153 -34.31 -2.80 -0.94
CA ASP A 153 -33.18 -3.57 -0.42
C ASP A 153 -32.68 -3.01 0.93
N LEU A 154 -32.88 -1.72 1.22
CA LEU A 154 -32.57 -1.11 2.52
C LEU A 154 -33.59 -1.52 3.59
N ASN A 155 -34.90 -1.48 3.26
CA ASN A 155 -35.93 -2.01 4.16
C ASN A 155 -35.73 -3.51 4.39
N ALA A 156 -35.40 -4.31 3.37
CA ALA A 156 -35.16 -5.74 3.53
C ALA A 156 -33.99 -6.03 4.49
N ALA A 157 -32.88 -5.28 4.38
CA ALA A 157 -31.75 -5.39 5.31
C ALA A 157 -32.15 -5.01 6.75
N ALA A 158 -32.87 -3.90 6.93
CA ALA A 158 -33.35 -3.45 8.24
C ALA A 158 -34.39 -4.42 8.86
N ALA A 159 -35.30 -4.98 8.05
CA ALA A 159 -36.26 -5.99 8.49
C ALA A 159 -35.55 -7.29 8.91
N THR A 160 -34.53 -7.71 8.16
CA THR A 160 -33.68 -8.88 8.50
C THR A 160 -32.98 -8.66 9.84
N ALA A 161 -32.42 -7.48 10.09
CA ALA A 161 -31.80 -7.13 11.37
C ALA A 161 -32.83 -7.09 12.52
N ALA A 162 -34.03 -6.53 12.30
CA ALA A 162 -35.11 -6.51 13.28
C ALA A 162 -35.62 -7.93 13.63
N THR A 163 -35.75 -8.82 12.64
CA THR A 163 -36.11 -10.24 12.87
C THR A 163 -35.05 -10.97 13.70
N ALA A 164 -33.77 -10.70 13.44
CA ALA A 164 -32.68 -11.25 14.25
C ALA A 164 -32.70 -10.74 15.70
N ALA A 165 -33.01 -9.45 15.92
CA ALA A 165 -33.13 -8.87 17.26
C ALA A 165 -34.35 -9.39 18.06
N ALA A 166 -35.43 -9.78 17.37
CA ALA A 166 -36.69 -10.21 18.00
C ALA A 166 -36.77 -11.71 18.35
N THR A 167 -35.81 -12.53 17.91
CA THR A 167 -35.88 -14.00 18.03
C THR A 167 -35.01 -14.53 19.19
N PRO A 168 -35.55 -15.31 20.15
CA PRO A 168 -34.73 -15.90 21.22
C PRO A 168 -33.71 -16.95 20.75
N HIS A 169 -32.58 -17.06 21.47
CA HIS A 169 -31.43 -17.90 21.12
C HIS A 169 -31.71 -19.41 21.33
N PRO A 170 -31.60 -20.28 20.30
CA PRO A 170 -31.58 -21.74 20.49
C PRO A 170 -30.18 -22.17 21.00
N PRO A 171 -30.06 -23.03 22.03
CA PRO A 171 -28.78 -23.30 22.70
C PRO A 171 -27.68 -23.78 21.74
N GLN A 172 -26.43 -23.39 22.03
CA GLN A 172 -25.26 -23.61 21.17
C GLN A 172 -24.97 -25.10 20.93
N HIS A 173 -25.57 -25.68 19.90
CA HIS A 173 -24.98 -26.86 19.27
C HIS A 173 -23.84 -26.40 18.36
N ARG A 174 -22.66 -26.98 18.60
CA ARG A 174 -21.53 -26.99 17.65
C ARG A 174 -21.90 -27.79 16.39
N HIS A 175 -22.85 -27.29 15.61
CA HIS A 175 -23.04 -27.76 14.25
C HIS A 175 -21.96 -27.11 13.40
N SER A 176 -20.97 -27.92 13.02
CA SER A 176 -20.08 -27.64 11.91
C SER A 176 -20.91 -27.17 10.72
N VAL A 177 -20.85 -25.87 10.41
CA VAL A 177 -21.39 -25.33 9.16
C VAL A 177 -20.62 -26.00 8.05
N THR A 178 -21.21 -27.05 7.48
CA THR A 178 -20.54 -27.85 6.46
C THR A 178 -20.43 -26.95 5.24
N PRO A 179 -19.20 -26.58 4.79
CA PRO A 179 -19.07 -25.70 3.64
C PRO A 179 -19.75 -26.38 2.44
N PRO A 180 -20.47 -25.63 1.58
CA PRO A 180 -21.26 -26.21 0.51
C PRO A 180 -20.35 -27.02 -0.44
N THR A 181 -20.38 -28.34 -0.30
CA THR A 181 -19.60 -29.25 -1.13
C THR A 181 -20.05 -29.11 -2.58
N GLY A 182 -19.20 -28.46 -3.35
CA GLY A 182 -19.51 -27.88 -4.66
C GLY A 182 -18.24 -27.59 -5.46
N VAL A 183 -17.29 -28.53 -5.46
CA VAL A 183 -16.16 -28.50 -6.39
C VAL A 183 -16.72 -28.53 -7.81
N ILE A 184 -16.60 -27.41 -8.53
CA ILE A 184 -16.94 -27.35 -9.95
C ILE A 184 -15.92 -28.22 -10.68
N GLY A 185 -16.38 -29.36 -11.20
CA GLY A 185 -15.52 -30.43 -11.70
C GLY A 185 -14.51 -29.97 -12.76
N ALA A 186 -13.24 -30.27 -12.52
CA ALA A 186 -12.26 -30.35 -13.60
C ALA A 186 -12.65 -31.52 -14.53
N GLY A 187 -12.55 -31.31 -15.84
CA GLY A 187 -12.85 -32.35 -16.83
C GLY A 187 -11.90 -33.57 -16.71
N PRO A 188 -12.31 -34.73 -17.25
CA PRO A 188 -11.65 -36.01 -16.98
C PRO A 188 -10.19 -36.04 -17.46
N ALA A 189 -9.33 -36.65 -16.64
CA ALA A 189 -7.94 -36.94 -16.96
C ALA A 189 -7.83 -37.94 -18.13
N PRO A 190 -6.75 -37.88 -18.96
CA PRO A 190 -6.51 -38.87 -20.00
C PRO A 190 -6.19 -40.24 -19.38
N ARG A 191 -6.70 -41.30 -20.02
CA ARG A 191 -6.53 -42.70 -19.60
C ARG A 191 -5.04 -43.09 -19.58
N GLN A 192 -4.60 -43.72 -18.50
CA GLN A 192 -3.33 -44.44 -18.44
C GLN A 192 -3.55 -45.90 -18.86
N HIS A 193 -2.56 -46.49 -19.54
CA HIS A 193 -2.56 -47.91 -19.92
C HIS A 193 -2.13 -48.78 -18.72
N PRO A 194 -2.60 -50.05 -18.63
CA PRO A 194 -2.30 -50.92 -17.50
C PRO A 194 -0.92 -51.59 -17.62
N PRO A 195 -0.23 -51.88 -16.50
CA PRO A 195 0.91 -52.78 -16.47
C PRO A 195 0.49 -54.26 -16.30
N PRO A 196 1.24 -55.23 -16.84
CA PRO A 196 1.09 -56.65 -16.53
C PRO A 196 2.07 -57.11 -15.42
N GLY A 197 1.72 -58.13 -14.61
CA GLY A 197 2.71 -58.86 -13.79
C GLY A 197 2.20 -59.51 -12.49
N ARG A 198 2.55 -60.79 -12.25
CA ARG A 198 2.07 -61.66 -11.14
C ARG A 198 3.23 -62.48 -10.54
N LEU A 199 3.20 -63.03 -9.31
CA LEU A 199 2.05 -63.18 -8.38
C LEU A 199 2.31 -62.79 -6.88
N PRO A 200 3.00 -63.57 -5.97
CA PRO A 200 2.38 -63.70 -4.63
C PRO A 200 3.24 -63.78 -3.33
N ASN A 201 2.52 -63.47 -2.23
CA ASN A 201 2.38 -64.22 -0.95
C ASN A 201 3.30 -64.07 0.29
N SER A 202 2.57 -64.19 1.43
CA SER A 202 2.94 -64.46 2.84
C SER A 202 3.40 -63.26 3.71
N GLY A 203 2.89 -63.06 4.94
CA GLY A 203 1.70 -63.64 5.60
C GLY A 203 1.63 -63.39 7.12
N MET A 204 0.42 -63.20 7.68
CA MET A 204 0.06 -63.31 9.12
C MET A 204 0.73 -62.31 10.11
N THR A 205 0.31 -62.09 11.36
CA THR A 205 -1.03 -61.91 12.01
C THR A 205 -0.76 -61.18 13.35
N ASN A 206 -1.61 -60.22 13.77
CA ASN A 206 -1.48 -59.51 15.06
C ASN A 206 -2.28 -60.17 16.21
N LEU A 207 -1.72 -60.25 17.44
CA LEU A 207 -2.54 -60.40 18.67
C LEU A 207 -1.86 -59.91 19.99
N PHE A 208 -2.30 -58.72 20.45
CA PHE A 208 -2.53 -58.21 21.84
C PHE A 208 -1.53 -58.29 23.03
N LEU A 209 -1.36 -57.10 23.66
CA LEU A 209 -1.35 -56.74 25.12
C LEU A 209 -0.25 -57.22 26.09
N ARG A 210 0.46 -56.22 26.68
CA ARG A 210 0.35 -55.85 28.13
C ARG A 210 1.06 -54.53 28.51
N LYS A 211 0.43 -53.77 29.41
CA LYS A 211 1.00 -52.73 30.32
C LYS A 211 1.07 -53.37 31.74
N PRO A 212 1.58 -52.77 32.86
CA PRO A 212 1.81 -51.33 33.13
C PRO A 212 3.09 -50.97 33.96
N LEU A 213 3.12 -49.70 34.42
CA LEU A 213 3.86 -49.09 35.57
C LEU A 213 5.23 -48.42 35.31
N GLY A 214 5.33 -47.15 35.72
CA GLY A 214 6.57 -46.34 35.72
C GLY A 214 6.39 -44.87 35.33
N SER A 215 5.89 -44.04 36.26
CA SER A 215 5.94 -42.56 36.21
C SER A 215 6.94 -42.06 37.28
N PRO A 216 7.57 -40.85 37.19
CA PRO A 216 6.96 -39.61 36.71
C PRO A 216 7.86 -38.59 35.96
N THR A 217 7.28 -37.41 35.69
CA THR A 217 7.88 -36.11 35.28
C THR A 217 8.42 -35.95 33.86
N ARG A 218 7.66 -35.22 33.03
CA ARG A 218 7.99 -33.83 32.65
C ARG A 218 6.72 -33.09 32.22
N ALA A 219 6.73 -31.76 32.36
CA ALA A 219 5.73 -30.89 31.73
C ALA A 219 6.15 -30.65 30.28
N ASP A 220 5.20 -30.83 29.36
CA ASP A 220 5.10 -30.27 28.00
C ASP A 220 4.25 -31.25 27.17
N ASP A 221 2.93 -31.01 27.10
CA ASP A 221 2.02 -31.63 26.14
C ASP A 221 0.65 -30.91 26.14
N VAL A 222 0.62 -29.64 25.71
CA VAL A 222 -0.64 -29.02 25.28
C VAL A 222 -0.87 -29.43 23.83
N GLN A 223 -1.75 -30.40 23.63
CA GLN A 223 -2.07 -30.94 22.31
C GLN A 223 -2.61 -29.85 21.37
N GLU A 224 -1.88 -29.55 20.29
CA GLU A 224 -2.39 -28.78 19.16
C GLU A 224 -3.46 -29.61 18.40
N GLY A 225 -4.69 -29.55 18.92
CA GLY A 225 -5.88 -30.09 18.27
C GLY A 225 -6.24 -29.29 17.02
N GLY A 226 -5.57 -29.59 15.90
CA GLY A 226 -5.59 -28.74 14.71
C GLY A 226 -6.96 -28.50 14.07
N LEU A 227 -7.32 -27.22 13.93
CA LEU A 227 -8.12 -26.75 12.80
C LEU A 227 -7.20 -26.64 11.59
N ARG A 228 -7.36 -27.53 10.61
CA ARG A 228 -6.65 -27.39 9.33
C ARG A 228 -7.15 -26.13 8.63
N SER A 229 -6.32 -25.09 8.65
CA SER A 229 -6.31 -24.01 7.66
C SER A 229 -6.64 -24.60 6.29
N THR A 230 -7.51 -23.92 5.53
CA THR A 230 -7.59 -24.19 4.09
C THR A 230 -6.29 -23.71 3.47
N ASP A 231 -5.33 -24.62 3.27
CA ASP A 231 -4.02 -24.39 2.65
C ASP A 231 -4.17 -23.90 1.20
N LEU A 232 -4.53 -22.63 1.05
CA LEU A 232 -4.33 -21.84 -0.16
C LEU A 232 -2.84 -21.59 -0.39
N ASP A 233 -2.04 -21.67 0.68
CA ASP A 233 -0.60 -21.54 0.70
C ASP A 233 0.02 -22.66 1.57
N PRO A 234 0.51 -23.76 0.98
CA PRO A 234 1.09 -24.88 1.74
C PRO A 234 2.46 -24.52 2.36
N ASP A 235 3.06 -23.39 2.00
CA ASP A 235 4.35 -22.93 2.51
C ASP A 235 4.21 -21.96 3.70
N PHE A 236 3.00 -21.62 4.13
CA PHE A 236 2.74 -20.66 5.22
C PHE A 236 3.51 -20.96 6.52
N HIS A 237 3.68 -22.24 6.86
CA HIS A 237 4.43 -22.69 8.05
C HIS A 237 5.97 -22.54 7.91
N ARG A 238 6.48 -22.32 6.69
CA ARG A 238 7.90 -22.18 6.36
C ARG A 238 8.34 -20.72 6.29
N TYR A 239 7.38 -19.81 6.21
CA TYR A 239 7.65 -18.38 6.14
C TYR A 239 8.11 -17.84 7.50
N ALA A 240 9.11 -16.95 7.50
CA ALA A 240 9.60 -16.32 8.72
C ALA A 240 8.51 -15.48 9.38
N SER A 241 8.45 -15.44 10.72
CA SER A 241 7.42 -14.72 11.47
C SER A 241 7.21 -13.27 11.00
N ARG A 242 8.31 -12.55 10.74
CA ARG A 242 8.31 -11.17 10.21
C ARG A 242 7.54 -10.98 8.90
N THR A 243 7.41 -12.02 8.06
CA THR A 243 6.68 -11.89 6.79
C THR A 243 5.17 -11.90 6.95
N ARG A 244 4.65 -12.26 8.14
CA ARG A 244 3.20 -12.28 8.44
C ARG A 244 2.57 -10.89 8.41
N GLY A 245 3.37 -9.83 8.68
CA GLY A 245 2.96 -8.43 8.64
C GLY A 245 3.17 -7.73 7.29
N LEU A 246 3.69 -8.42 6.25
CA LEU A 246 3.98 -7.80 4.97
C LEU A 246 2.71 -7.45 4.19
N ASN A 247 2.34 -6.17 4.26
CA ASN A 247 1.24 -5.60 3.49
C ASN A 247 1.71 -5.13 2.11
N ALA A 248 0.83 -5.24 1.11
CA ALA A 248 1.08 -4.63 -0.19
C ALA A 248 1.02 -3.11 -0.06
N SER A 249 2.09 -2.40 -0.45
CA SER A 249 2.13 -0.93 -0.43
C SER A 249 0.97 -0.33 -1.22
N GLU A 250 0.08 0.38 -0.53
CA GLU A 250 -1.10 1.02 -1.11
C GLU A 250 -0.73 1.99 -2.24
N ILE A 251 0.39 2.69 -2.08
CA ILE A 251 0.98 3.59 -3.08
C ILE A 251 1.39 2.83 -4.35
N ARG A 252 1.98 1.63 -4.22
CA ARG A 252 2.33 0.80 -5.39
C ARG A 252 1.07 0.25 -6.07
N ALA A 253 0.03 -0.09 -5.30
CA ALA A 253 -1.27 -0.48 -5.85
C ALA A 253 -1.93 0.69 -6.63
N LEU A 254 -1.84 1.91 -6.08
CA LEU A 254 -2.32 3.13 -6.73
C LEU A 254 -1.59 3.41 -8.06
N PHE A 255 -0.27 3.23 -8.14
CA PHE A 255 0.49 3.44 -9.40
C PHE A 255 0.03 2.52 -10.54
N ALA A 256 -0.45 1.30 -10.24
CA ALA A 256 -1.03 0.42 -11.24
C ALA A 256 -2.37 0.91 -11.82
N VAL A 257 -3.04 1.86 -11.14
CA VAL A 257 -4.27 2.52 -11.58
C VAL A 257 -3.97 3.89 -12.18
N ALA A 258 -3.06 4.66 -11.59
CA ALA A 258 -2.68 6.01 -12.00
C ALA A 258 -1.83 6.07 -13.29
N SER A 259 -1.32 4.93 -13.77
CA SER A 259 -0.63 4.80 -15.06
C SER A 259 -1.56 4.75 -16.28
N ARG A 260 -2.88 4.84 -16.08
CA ARG A 260 -3.88 4.97 -17.14
C ARG A 260 -3.82 6.38 -17.77
N PRO A 261 -3.68 6.54 -19.10
CA PRO A 261 -3.47 7.85 -19.74
C PRO A 261 -4.52 8.92 -19.39
N GLU A 262 -5.77 8.50 -19.20
CA GLU A 262 -6.91 9.35 -18.87
C GLU A 262 -6.93 9.86 -17.42
N VAL A 263 -6.11 9.28 -16.53
CA VAL A 263 -5.96 9.69 -15.13
C VAL A 263 -4.87 10.73 -15.02
N VAL A 264 -5.13 11.84 -14.32
CA VAL A 264 -4.06 12.75 -13.89
C VAL A 264 -3.42 12.17 -12.63
N SER A 265 -2.20 11.65 -12.77
CA SER A 265 -1.41 11.18 -11.64
C SER A 265 -0.67 12.35 -11.00
N LEU A 266 -1.14 12.75 -9.82
CA LEU A 266 -0.46 13.63 -8.85
C LEU A 266 0.12 12.79 -7.69
N ALA A 267 0.29 11.47 -7.87
CA ALA A 267 0.70 10.56 -6.80
C ALA A 267 2.18 10.15 -6.87
N GLY A 268 2.74 10.02 -8.08
CA GLY A 268 4.03 9.37 -8.31
C GLY A 268 5.22 10.27 -8.03
N GLY A 269 6.06 9.93 -7.04
CA GLY A 269 7.32 10.64 -6.73
C GLY A 269 8.45 10.39 -7.73
N MET A 270 8.16 10.54 -9.02
CA MET A 270 9.04 10.28 -10.15
C MET A 270 9.50 11.61 -10.75
N PRO A 271 10.80 11.84 -10.99
CA PRO A 271 11.27 13.00 -11.74
C PRO A 271 10.75 12.94 -13.20
N ASP A 272 10.81 14.07 -13.89
CA ASP A 272 10.46 14.12 -15.31
C ASP A 272 11.60 13.60 -16.18
N THR A 273 11.63 12.29 -16.42
CA THR A 273 12.62 11.68 -17.33
C THR A 273 12.47 12.09 -18.78
N THR A 274 11.44 12.87 -19.17
CA THR A 274 11.34 13.48 -20.51
C THR A 274 12.15 14.77 -20.63
N ALA A 275 12.72 15.26 -19.52
CA ALA A 275 13.69 16.36 -19.50
C ALA A 275 15.16 15.87 -19.61
N LEU A 276 15.40 14.55 -19.68
CA LEU A 276 16.71 13.99 -19.99
C LEU A 276 16.96 14.04 -21.50
N ASP A 277 18.19 14.35 -21.89
CA ASP A 277 18.66 14.13 -23.26
C ASP A 277 18.82 12.62 -23.49
N ILE A 278 17.87 12.02 -24.20
CA ILE A 278 17.83 10.59 -24.46
C ILE A 278 18.90 10.16 -25.47
N ASP A 279 19.31 11.05 -26.38
CA ASP A 279 20.36 10.76 -27.35
C ASP A 279 21.72 10.77 -26.66
N ALA A 280 22.00 11.76 -25.79
CA ALA A 280 23.18 11.75 -24.92
C ALA A 280 23.24 10.51 -24.00
N VAL A 281 22.11 10.09 -23.41
CA VAL A 281 22.03 8.84 -22.62
C VAL A 281 22.35 7.62 -23.48
N ALA A 282 21.87 7.57 -24.72
CA ALA A 282 22.16 6.49 -25.66
C ALA A 282 23.64 6.48 -26.08
N GLU A 283 24.25 7.64 -26.32
CA GLU A 283 25.66 7.79 -26.67
C GLU A 283 26.58 7.35 -25.52
N VAL A 284 26.35 7.82 -24.30
CA VAL A 284 27.05 7.40 -23.07
C VAL A 284 26.94 5.88 -22.88
N THR A 285 25.73 5.33 -23.04
CA THR A 285 25.51 3.87 -22.90
C THR A 285 26.24 3.07 -23.98
N ALA A 286 26.23 3.55 -25.23
CA ALA A 286 26.93 2.93 -26.34
C ALA A 286 28.45 3.06 -26.21
N GLU A 287 28.96 4.15 -25.62
CA GLU A 287 30.38 4.31 -25.30
C GLU A 287 30.83 3.28 -24.27
N VAL A 288 30.15 3.19 -23.11
CA VAL A 288 30.46 2.21 -22.05
C VAL A 288 30.56 0.78 -22.60
N LEU A 289 29.65 0.39 -23.50
CA LEU A 289 29.67 -0.93 -24.15
C LEU A 289 30.84 -1.11 -25.15
N ARG A 290 31.30 -0.04 -25.80
CA ARG A 290 32.42 -0.06 -26.76
C ARG A 290 33.79 -0.03 -26.09
N THR A 291 33.93 0.73 -25.00
CA THR A 291 35.22 0.95 -24.30
C THR A 291 35.47 -0.08 -23.21
N SER A 292 34.44 -0.37 -22.40
CA SER A 292 34.56 -1.16 -21.15
C SER A 292 33.53 -2.30 -21.06
N GLY A 293 32.86 -2.66 -22.16
CA GLY A 293 31.69 -3.55 -22.16
C GLY A 293 31.89 -4.89 -21.48
N ALA A 294 33.08 -5.51 -21.60
CA ALA A 294 33.39 -6.77 -20.94
C ALA A 294 33.45 -6.66 -19.40
N ALA A 295 33.94 -5.54 -18.87
CA ALA A 295 33.98 -5.26 -17.43
C ALA A 295 32.61 -4.79 -16.90
N ALA A 296 31.93 -3.94 -17.68
CA ALA A 296 30.58 -3.45 -17.36
C ALA A 296 29.54 -4.58 -17.28
N LEU A 297 29.71 -5.66 -18.05
CA LEU A 297 28.84 -6.83 -18.04
C LEU A 297 29.30 -7.96 -17.08
N GLN A 298 30.35 -7.72 -16.28
CA GLN A 298 30.88 -8.65 -15.29
C GLN A 298 30.47 -8.25 -13.86
N TYR A 299 30.62 -9.14 -12.88
CA TYR A 299 30.55 -8.81 -11.45
C TYR A 299 31.60 -7.77 -11.03
N GLY A 300 31.30 -7.02 -9.98
CA GLY A 300 32.20 -6.06 -9.32
C GLY A 300 32.32 -6.33 -7.82
N GLY A 301 33.02 -5.45 -7.10
CA GLY A 301 33.13 -5.52 -5.63
C GLY A 301 31.84 -5.07 -4.92
N GLY A 302 31.60 -5.59 -3.71
CA GLY A 302 30.42 -5.27 -2.91
C GLY A 302 30.25 -3.78 -2.60
N GLN A 303 31.36 -3.08 -2.32
CA GLN A 303 31.37 -1.64 -2.02
C GLN A 303 30.95 -0.76 -3.23
N GLY A 304 31.11 -1.25 -4.45
CA GLY A 304 30.84 -0.52 -5.69
C GLY A 304 32.10 -0.11 -6.47
N MET A 305 31.87 0.35 -7.71
CA MET A 305 32.92 0.70 -8.66
C MET A 305 33.71 1.94 -8.16
N PRO A 306 35.05 1.89 -8.02
CA PRO A 306 35.86 3.01 -7.49
C PRO A 306 35.62 4.33 -8.22
N GLU A 307 35.62 4.30 -9.56
CA GLU A 307 35.47 5.47 -10.41
C GLU A 307 34.08 6.12 -10.24
N LEU A 308 33.05 5.32 -9.93
CA LEU A 308 31.74 5.85 -9.54
C LEU A 308 31.78 6.47 -8.15
N ARG A 309 32.47 5.87 -7.16
CA ARG A 309 32.58 6.45 -5.81
C ARG A 309 33.24 7.83 -5.86
N ASP A 310 34.23 8.03 -6.73
CA ASP A 310 34.81 9.35 -7.01
C ASP A 310 33.76 10.35 -7.53
N ARG A 311 32.92 9.95 -8.50
CA ARG A 311 31.83 10.81 -9.00
C ARG A 311 30.79 11.12 -7.92
N LEU A 312 30.51 10.17 -7.03
CA LEU A 312 29.54 10.37 -5.94
C LEU A 312 30.06 11.33 -4.87
N VAL A 313 31.37 11.36 -4.62
CA VAL A 313 32.00 12.39 -3.78
C VAL A 313 31.85 13.78 -4.41
N GLU A 314 31.96 13.92 -5.73
CA GLU A 314 31.69 15.21 -6.41
C GLU A 314 30.22 15.64 -6.29
N VAL A 315 29.27 14.69 -6.36
CA VAL A 315 27.84 14.98 -6.11
C VAL A 315 27.62 15.43 -4.66
N MET A 316 28.26 14.79 -3.68
CA MET A 316 28.23 15.20 -2.27
C MET A 316 28.89 16.57 -2.05
N ALA A 317 29.98 16.88 -2.74
CA ALA A 317 30.64 18.18 -2.68
C ALA A 317 29.76 19.33 -3.23
N ALA A 318 28.93 19.06 -4.25
CA ALA A 318 27.92 20.00 -4.72
C ALA A 318 26.80 20.26 -3.69
N GLU A 319 26.66 19.40 -2.68
CA GLU A 319 25.79 19.58 -1.50
C GLU A 319 26.57 20.12 -0.27
N HIS A 320 27.81 20.58 -0.47
CA HIS A 320 28.75 21.02 0.57
C HIS A 320 29.05 19.93 1.64
N VAL A 321 29.09 18.67 1.22
CA VAL A 321 29.49 17.53 2.06
C VAL A 321 30.86 17.02 1.61
N ALA A 322 31.85 17.14 2.50
CA ALA A 322 33.16 16.55 2.29
C ALA A 322 33.10 15.05 2.66
N ALA A 323 33.55 14.18 1.75
CA ALA A 323 33.61 12.73 1.96
C ALA A 323 34.81 12.16 1.20
N HIS A 324 35.35 11.02 1.65
CA HIS A 324 36.33 10.25 0.89
C HIS A 324 35.62 9.11 0.13
N PRO A 325 36.06 8.70 -1.07
CA PRO A 325 35.40 7.62 -1.82
C PRO A 325 35.29 6.31 -1.02
N ASP A 326 36.27 6.04 -0.15
CA ASP A 326 36.28 4.84 0.71
C ASP A 326 35.29 4.89 1.88
N ASP A 327 34.69 6.05 2.19
CA ASP A 327 33.61 6.19 3.18
C ASP A 327 32.23 5.81 2.59
N LEU A 328 32.17 5.49 1.29
CA LEU A 328 30.93 5.24 0.54
C LEU A 328 30.75 3.76 0.20
N VAL A 329 29.49 3.29 0.28
CA VAL A 329 29.01 2.03 -0.30
C VAL A 329 27.90 2.31 -1.31
N VAL A 330 28.07 1.87 -2.56
CA VAL A 330 27.09 2.01 -3.63
C VAL A 330 25.92 1.04 -3.40
N THR A 331 24.69 1.50 -3.58
CA THR A 331 23.46 0.74 -3.34
C THR A 331 22.51 0.78 -4.53
N VAL A 332 21.52 -0.12 -4.54
CA VAL A 332 20.41 -0.22 -5.53
C VAL A 332 19.39 0.94 -5.33
N GLY A 333 19.90 2.17 -5.31
CA GLY A 333 19.23 3.40 -4.88
C GLY A 333 19.11 3.49 -3.37
N GLY A 334 18.86 4.69 -2.84
CA GLY A 334 18.78 4.94 -1.38
C GLY A 334 17.84 4.00 -0.61
N GLN A 335 16.80 3.46 -1.26
CA GLN A 335 15.92 2.44 -0.67
C GLN A 335 16.65 1.16 -0.22
N GLN A 336 17.71 0.72 -0.92
CA GLN A 336 18.56 -0.37 -0.42
C GLN A 336 19.46 0.11 0.71
N GLY A 337 19.97 1.35 0.67
CA GLY A 337 20.68 1.95 1.81
C GLY A 337 19.84 1.90 3.09
N LEU A 338 18.57 2.32 3.01
CA LEU A 338 17.61 2.25 4.11
C LEU A 338 17.31 0.81 4.57
N ASP A 339 17.17 -0.16 3.65
CA ASP A 339 16.99 -1.57 4.01
C ASP A 339 18.23 -2.15 4.71
N LEU A 340 19.44 -1.86 4.22
CA LEU A 340 20.69 -2.32 4.82
C LEU A 340 20.94 -1.67 6.19
N LEU A 341 20.64 -0.38 6.35
CA LEU A 341 20.71 0.31 7.64
C LEU A 341 19.67 -0.26 8.62
N ALA A 342 18.43 -0.49 8.19
CA ALA A 342 17.40 -1.13 9.01
C ALA A 342 17.82 -2.56 9.41
N LYS A 343 18.38 -3.34 8.47
CA LYS A 343 18.91 -4.69 8.71
C LYS A 343 20.10 -4.74 9.66
N LEU A 344 20.96 -3.71 9.62
CA LEU A 344 22.15 -3.58 10.47
C LEU A 344 21.77 -3.18 11.90
N PHE A 345 20.83 -2.25 12.04
CA PHE A 345 20.54 -1.62 13.33
C PHE A 345 19.26 -2.11 14.01
N CYS A 346 18.23 -2.60 13.33
CA CYS A 346 16.93 -2.87 13.96
C CYS A 346 16.75 -4.34 14.35
N ASP A 347 16.59 -4.58 15.65
CA ASP A 347 16.02 -5.81 16.21
C ASP A 347 14.50 -5.64 16.42
N PRO A 348 13.70 -6.73 16.46
CA PRO A 348 12.26 -6.64 16.69
C PRO A 348 11.90 -5.91 18.00
N GLY A 349 11.10 -4.85 17.88
CA GLY A 349 10.67 -4.00 19.00
C GLY A 349 11.56 -2.78 19.29
N ASP A 350 12.73 -2.67 18.66
CA ASP A 350 13.59 -1.47 18.76
C ASP A 350 12.85 -0.20 18.33
N VAL A 351 13.24 0.94 18.90
CA VAL A 351 12.61 2.22 18.58
C VAL A 351 13.42 2.99 17.55
N VAL A 352 12.76 3.33 16.44
CA VAL A 352 13.23 4.31 15.46
C VAL A 352 12.43 5.59 15.67
N VAL A 353 13.08 6.73 15.85
CA VAL A 353 12.39 8.03 15.84
C VAL A 353 12.39 8.56 14.42
N ALA A 354 11.27 9.12 13.98
CA ALA A 354 11.14 9.70 12.64
C ALA A 354 10.24 10.93 12.66
N GLU A 355 10.38 11.79 11.66
CA GLU A 355 9.40 12.85 11.36
C GLU A 355 7.99 12.27 11.18
N GLY A 356 6.95 12.98 11.62
CA GLY A 356 5.55 12.71 11.27
C GLY A 356 4.99 13.89 10.47
N PRO A 357 4.62 13.72 9.18
CA PRO A 357 4.68 12.50 8.37
C PRO A 357 6.11 12.10 7.94
N SER A 358 6.31 10.85 7.50
CA SER A 358 7.61 10.32 7.05
C SER A 358 7.57 9.59 5.71
N TYR A 359 8.74 9.34 5.11
CA TYR A 359 8.84 8.60 3.87
C TYR A 359 8.43 7.12 4.05
N VAL A 360 7.31 6.76 3.44
CA VAL A 360 6.77 5.39 3.34
C VAL A 360 7.80 4.29 3.01
N GLY A 361 8.86 4.60 2.25
CA GLY A 361 9.90 3.64 1.92
C GLY A 361 10.84 3.31 3.08
N ALA A 362 11.12 4.30 3.94
CA ALA A 362 11.85 4.10 5.19
C ALA A 362 10.96 3.39 6.22
N LEU A 363 9.71 3.84 6.39
CA LEU A 363 8.73 3.19 7.28
C LEU A 363 8.57 1.70 6.94
N GLY A 364 8.46 1.37 5.64
CA GLY A 364 8.38 -0.01 5.16
C GLY A 364 9.67 -0.82 5.39
N ALA A 365 10.84 -0.19 5.36
CA ALA A 365 12.12 -0.85 5.68
C ALA A 365 12.20 -1.16 7.17
N PHE A 366 11.94 -0.19 8.06
CA PHE A 366 11.93 -0.39 9.50
C PHE A 366 10.90 -1.44 9.94
N ALA A 367 9.68 -1.41 9.37
CA ALA A 367 8.65 -2.39 9.65
C ALA A 367 9.02 -3.83 9.19
N ALA A 368 9.83 -4.00 8.14
CA ALA A 368 10.29 -5.31 7.68
C ALA A 368 11.26 -6.01 8.66
N TYR A 369 11.88 -5.24 9.56
CA TYR A 369 12.70 -5.71 10.69
C TYR A 369 11.98 -5.55 12.04
N GLU A 370 10.65 -5.37 12.01
CA GLU A 370 9.77 -5.34 13.19
C GLU A 370 10.10 -4.21 14.19
N ALA A 371 10.70 -3.11 13.71
CA ALA A 371 10.99 -1.92 14.51
C ALA A 371 9.72 -1.07 14.78
N SER A 372 9.66 -0.50 15.98
CA SER A 372 8.63 0.44 16.42
C SER A 372 9.01 1.88 16.03
N VAL A 373 8.45 2.39 14.93
CA VAL A 373 8.62 3.81 14.56
C VAL A 373 7.80 4.69 15.52
N VAL A 374 8.40 5.79 15.98
CA VAL A 374 7.78 6.79 16.87
C VAL A 374 7.91 8.17 16.22
N HIS A 375 6.78 8.78 15.89
CA HIS A 375 6.77 10.06 15.17
C HIS A 375 7.03 11.27 16.08
N VAL A 376 7.74 12.26 15.52
CA VAL A 376 7.96 13.60 16.08
C VAL A 376 7.42 14.63 15.06
N PRO A 377 6.63 15.62 15.49
CA PRO A 377 6.02 16.58 14.57
C PRO A 377 7.04 17.48 13.87
N MET A 378 6.60 18.04 12.74
CA MET A 378 7.28 19.08 11.98
C MET A 378 6.41 20.34 11.88
N ASP A 379 7.04 21.48 11.61
CA ASP A 379 6.36 22.72 11.21
C ASP A 379 6.94 23.27 9.89
N ALA A 380 6.92 24.60 9.68
CA ALA A 380 7.48 25.23 8.49
C ALA A 380 9.00 25.02 8.33
N ASP A 381 9.72 24.93 9.46
CA ASP A 381 11.18 24.83 9.56
C ASP A 381 11.64 23.36 9.72
N GLY A 382 10.78 22.39 9.40
CA GLY A 382 11.06 20.96 9.49
C GLY A 382 10.84 20.38 10.91
N LEU A 383 11.59 19.34 11.25
CA LEU A 383 11.56 18.64 12.54
C LEU A 383 11.69 19.62 13.73
N VAL A 384 10.78 19.52 14.70
CA VAL A 384 10.73 20.40 15.88
C VAL A 384 11.69 19.87 16.96
N PRO A 385 12.78 20.58 17.32
CA PRO A 385 13.79 20.09 18.26
C PRO A 385 13.25 19.83 19.67
N GLU A 386 12.35 20.68 20.17
CA GLU A 386 11.75 20.58 21.50
C GLU A 386 10.86 19.33 21.60
N ALA A 387 10.12 19.02 20.54
CA ALA A 387 9.29 17.82 20.47
C ALA A 387 10.13 16.54 20.31
N LEU A 388 11.31 16.62 19.67
CA LEU A 388 12.27 15.52 19.63
C LEU A 388 12.81 15.23 21.05
N GLU A 389 13.31 16.26 21.74
CA GLU A 389 13.82 16.15 23.12
C GLU A 389 12.74 15.56 24.05
N GLU A 390 11.52 16.08 24.00
CA GLU A 390 10.41 15.59 24.80
C GLU A 390 10.09 14.12 24.49
N ARG A 391 10.04 13.74 23.21
CA ARG A 391 9.74 12.37 22.81
C ARG A 391 10.82 11.39 23.29
N LEU A 392 12.09 11.78 23.22
CA LEU A 392 13.21 10.98 23.72
C LEU A 392 13.17 10.83 25.25
N GLY A 393 12.90 11.91 25.99
CA GLY A 393 12.71 11.87 27.44
C GLY A 393 11.53 10.97 27.86
N ARG A 394 10.40 11.04 27.15
CA ARG A 394 9.24 10.17 27.39
C ARG A 394 9.56 8.69 27.11
N LEU A 395 10.34 8.39 26.06
CA LEU A 395 10.78 7.02 25.78
C LEU A 395 11.69 6.49 26.90
N GLN A 396 12.70 7.27 27.29
CA GLN A 396 13.64 6.92 28.35
C GLN A 396 12.93 6.68 29.69
N ALA A 397 11.96 7.53 30.06
CA ALA A 397 11.13 7.35 31.25
C ALA A 397 10.27 6.07 31.20
N ALA A 398 9.87 5.63 30.02
CA ALA A 398 9.18 4.37 29.79
C ALA A 398 10.13 3.15 29.66
N GLY A 399 11.43 3.31 29.95
CA GLY A 399 12.42 2.24 29.86
C GLY A 399 12.78 1.83 28.42
N ARG A 400 12.41 2.62 27.41
CA ARG A 400 12.71 2.38 25.99
C ARG A 400 13.77 3.39 25.53
N ARG A 401 14.72 2.97 24.71
CA ARG A 401 15.66 3.90 24.04
C ARG A 401 15.44 3.87 22.54
N ALA A 402 15.48 5.04 21.92
CA ALA A 402 15.58 5.15 20.47
C ALA A 402 16.99 4.76 20.03
N LYS A 403 17.09 4.03 18.92
CA LYS A 403 18.37 3.51 18.38
C LYS A 403 18.91 4.41 17.27
N LEU A 404 18.02 5.03 16.50
CA LEU A 404 18.35 6.03 15.47
C LEU A 404 17.21 7.03 15.23
N LEU A 405 17.56 8.19 14.70
CA LEU A 405 16.67 9.20 14.14
C LEU A 405 16.69 9.10 12.61
N TYR A 406 15.54 8.96 11.96
CA TYR A 406 15.40 9.07 10.51
C TYR A 406 14.77 10.43 10.14
N THR A 407 15.41 11.15 9.21
CA THR A 407 14.99 12.48 8.76
C THR A 407 15.27 12.68 7.26
N VAL A 408 14.38 13.40 6.58
CA VAL A 408 14.58 13.88 5.20
C VAL A 408 14.69 15.41 5.25
N PRO A 409 15.87 15.98 5.56
CA PRO A 409 15.98 17.38 5.98
C PRO A 409 15.82 18.39 4.84
N ASN A 410 15.79 17.96 3.57
CA ASN A 410 15.60 18.84 2.42
C ASN A 410 14.34 18.41 1.65
N HIS A 411 13.38 19.34 1.49
CA HIS A 411 12.14 19.17 0.73
C HIS A 411 11.42 17.84 1.05
N GLN A 412 11.19 17.65 2.34
CA GLN A 412 10.77 16.45 3.05
C GLN A 412 9.66 15.69 2.31
N ASN A 413 9.74 14.36 2.28
CA ASN A 413 8.73 13.51 1.67
C ASN A 413 7.89 12.83 2.76
N PRO A 414 6.62 13.25 2.96
CA PRO A 414 5.77 13.95 1.99
C PRO A 414 5.60 15.47 2.17
N ALA A 415 6.08 16.09 3.25
CA ALA A 415 5.63 17.41 3.74
C ALA A 415 6.06 18.63 2.86
N GLY A 416 7.09 18.51 2.04
CA GLY A 416 7.61 19.57 1.17
C GLY A 416 8.45 20.66 1.86
N VAL A 417 8.58 20.61 3.19
CA VAL A 417 9.36 21.55 4.02
C VAL A 417 10.85 21.16 4.08
N SER A 418 11.71 22.08 4.51
CA SER A 418 13.14 21.81 4.72
C SER A 418 13.53 22.19 6.15
N LEU A 419 14.38 21.36 6.78
CA LEU A 419 14.94 21.63 8.10
C LEU A 419 15.82 22.88 8.05
N SER A 420 15.48 23.89 8.84
CA SER A 420 16.19 25.17 8.85
C SER A 420 17.63 25.04 9.38
N VAL A 421 18.53 25.94 8.95
CA VAL A 421 19.97 25.85 9.28
C VAL A 421 20.22 25.90 10.79
N SER A 422 19.46 26.72 11.53
CA SER A 422 19.54 26.79 12.99
C SER A 422 19.10 25.48 13.66
N ARG A 423 18.02 24.85 13.17
CA ARG A 423 17.54 23.58 13.73
C ARG A 423 18.49 22.41 13.46
N ARG A 424 19.23 22.40 12.34
CA ARG A 424 20.21 21.34 12.05
C ARG A 424 21.25 21.17 13.16
N ALA A 425 21.80 22.28 13.65
CA ALA A 425 22.72 22.27 14.79
C ALA A 425 22.05 21.69 16.06
N LEU A 426 20.84 22.17 16.39
CA LEU A 426 20.08 21.69 17.55
C LEU A 426 19.76 20.18 17.48
N ILE A 427 19.36 19.67 16.30
CA ILE A 427 19.08 18.24 16.10
C ILE A 427 20.35 17.39 16.29
N VAL A 428 21.50 17.87 15.81
CA VAL A 428 22.80 17.23 16.05
C VAL A 428 23.18 17.22 17.53
N GLU A 429 22.99 18.34 18.24
CA GLU A 429 23.23 18.44 19.68
C GLU A 429 22.31 17.52 20.50
N ILE A 430 21.04 17.41 20.14
CA ILE A 430 20.07 16.47 20.74
C ILE A 430 20.53 15.03 20.49
N ALA A 431 20.88 14.68 19.25
CA ALA A 431 21.36 13.34 18.89
C ALA A 431 22.64 12.96 19.66
N ALA A 432 23.57 13.90 19.84
CA ALA A 432 24.77 13.68 20.64
C ALA A 432 24.45 13.46 22.14
N ARG A 433 23.51 14.23 22.72
CA ARG A 433 23.10 14.08 24.14
C ARG A 433 22.36 12.78 24.43
N HIS A 434 21.57 12.27 23.49
CA HIS A 434 20.78 11.02 23.65
C HIS A 434 21.47 9.76 23.11
N ASP A 435 22.65 9.93 22.50
CA ASP A 435 23.44 8.90 21.81
C ASP A 435 22.68 8.23 20.66
N LEU A 436 22.13 9.04 19.77
CA LEU A 436 21.44 8.61 18.56
C LEU A 436 22.36 8.66 17.34
N LEU A 437 22.28 7.62 16.51
CA LEU A 437 22.69 7.70 15.11
C LEU A 437 21.62 8.46 14.32
N ILE A 438 22.03 9.38 13.46
CA ILE A 438 21.14 10.04 12.50
C ILE A 438 21.24 9.31 11.15
N VAL A 439 20.10 8.94 10.58
CA VAL A 439 19.99 8.54 9.16
C VAL A 439 19.44 9.74 8.40
N GLU A 440 20.33 10.44 7.69
CA GLU A 440 20.00 11.58 6.84
C GLU A 440 19.72 11.09 5.42
N ASP A 441 18.45 11.01 5.02
CA ASP A 441 18.06 10.61 3.67
C ASP A 441 17.83 11.87 2.83
N ASN A 442 18.77 12.16 1.93
CA ASN A 442 18.80 13.40 1.16
C ASN A 442 18.68 13.16 -0.36
N PRO A 443 17.50 12.72 -0.87
CA PRO A 443 17.27 12.53 -2.29
C PRO A 443 16.90 13.85 -3.01
N TYR A 444 16.78 14.98 -2.30
CA TYR A 444 16.27 16.25 -2.84
C TYR A 444 17.15 17.48 -2.57
N GLY A 445 18.30 17.37 -1.91
CA GLY A 445 19.10 18.54 -1.49
C GLY A 445 19.53 19.45 -2.64
N LEU A 446 19.84 18.89 -3.80
CA LEU A 446 20.10 19.64 -5.03
C LEU A 446 18.85 20.16 -5.76
N LEU A 447 17.63 20.04 -5.23
CA LEU A 447 16.37 20.42 -5.91
C LEU A 447 15.63 21.59 -5.25
N ASP A 448 16.34 22.46 -4.54
CA ASP A 448 15.84 23.78 -4.12
C ASP A 448 15.60 24.67 -5.36
N PHE A 449 14.45 25.35 -5.45
CA PHE A 449 14.09 26.15 -6.63
C PHE A 449 14.99 27.37 -6.84
N LYS A 450 15.54 27.95 -5.77
CA LYS A 450 16.53 29.03 -5.86
C LYS A 450 17.96 28.51 -5.98
N GLY A 451 18.15 27.19 -5.89
CA GLY A 451 19.46 26.56 -5.80
C GLY A 451 20.16 26.76 -4.45
N GLU A 452 19.44 27.12 -3.38
CA GLU A 452 20.00 27.27 -2.04
C GLU A 452 20.42 25.90 -1.47
N VAL A 453 21.73 25.67 -1.31
CA VAL A 453 22.29 24.49 -0.64
C VAL A 453 22.45 24.78 0.85
N ARG A 454 21.84 23.94 1.70
CA ARG A 454 21.91 24.04 3.17
C ARG A 454 22.89 23.00 3.71
N PRO A 455 23.69 23.29 4.76
CA PRO A 455 24.60 22.30 5.34
C PRO A 455 23.88 20.99 5.67
N SER A 456 24.42 19.85 5.27
CA SER A 456 23.87 18.54 5.67
C SER A 456 24.10 18.30 7.17
N LEU A 457 23.33 17.40 7.77
CA LEU A 457 23.60 16.92 9.12
C LEU A 457 24.96 16.18 9.15
N CYS A 458 25.27 15.46 8.07
CA CYS A 458 26.55 14.78 7.86
C CYS A 458 27.76 15.72 7.92
N SER A 459 27.67 16.93 7.37
CA SER A 459 28.75 17.93 7.45
C SER A 459 28.91 18.53 8.85
N LEU A 460 27.89 18.44 9.71
CA LEU A 460 27.91 18.94 11.09
C LEU A 460 28.37 17.88 12.10
N ALA A 461 28.10 16.60 11.84
CA ALA A 461 28.49 15.49 12.71
C ALA A 461 28.78 14.19 11.92
N PRO A 462 29.88 14.12 11.17
CA PRO A 462 30.20 12.97 10.32
C PRO A 462 30.27 11.65 11.10
N ASP A 463 30.78 11.69 12.34
CA ASP A 463 30.90 10.51 13.22
C ASP A 463 29.55 9.95 13.73
N ARG A 464 28.44 10.66 13.51
CA ARG A 464 27.10 10.31 14.03
C ARG A 464 26.00 10.25 12.95
N VAL A 465 26.36 10.39 11.68
CA VAL A 465 25.39 10.44 10.57
C VAL A 465 25.71 9.35 9.56
N ALA A 466 24.69 8.54 9.23
CA ALA A 466 24.66 7.73 8.02
C ALA A 466 23.88 8.50 6.95
N TYR A 467 24.61 9.07 5.99
CA TYR A 467 24.06 9.83 4.88
C TYR A 467 23.60 8.90 3.76
N VAL A 468 22.34 9.02 3.32
CA VAL A 468 21.75 8.21 2.24
C VAL A 468 21.47 9.11 1.04
N GLY A 469 22.23 8.89 -0.04
CA GLY A 469 22.12 9.63 -1.30
C GLY A 469 21.53 8.82 -2.45
N THR A 470 20.98 9.48 -3.47
CA THR A 470 20.57 8.79 -4.70
C THR A 470 20.58 9.66 -5.96
N LEU A 471 21.06 9.06 -7.05
CA LEU A 471 20.97 9.63 -8.40
C LEU A 471 19.53 9.59 -8.96
N SER A 472 18.57 9.00 -8.23
CA SER A 472 17.20 8.78 -8.69
C SER A 472 16.40 10.04 -9.01
N LYS A 473 16.83 11.23 -8.53
CA LYS A 473 16.09 12.51 -8.67
C LYS A 473 16.83 13.57 -9.48
N ILE A 474 18.16 13.46 -9.55
CA ILE A 474 19.06 14.37 -10.31
C ILE A 474 19.51 13.80 -11.66
N PHE A 475 19.38 12.48 -11.86
CA PHE A 475 19.62 11.80 -13.14
C PHE A 475 18.41 10.93 -13.52
N SER A 476 18.40 9.65 -13.14
CA SER A 476 17.32 8.73 -13.53
C SER A 476 16.98 7.75 -12.41
N PRO A 477 15.69 7.56 -12.07
CA PRO A 477 15.29 6.53 -11.12
C PRO A 477 15.50 5.12 -11.68
N GLY A 478 15.59 4.98 -13.02
CA GLY A 478 15.79 3.72 -13.73
C GLY A 478 17.20 3.16 -13.64
N ILE A 479 18.22 3.99 -13.42
CA ILE A 479 19.61 3.54 -13.22
C ILE A 479 19.80 2.78 -11.89
N ARG A 480 18.82 2.89 -10.98
CA ARG A 480 18.83 2.26 -9.65
C ARG A 480 20.10 2.52 -8.84
N CYS A 481 20.74 3.69 -8.96
CA CYS A 481 21.96 4.01 -8.22
C CYS A 481 21.70 4.94 -7.01
N GLY A 482 22.35 4.62 -5.90
CA GLY A 482 22.43 5.43 -4.69
C GLY A 482 23.64 5.01 -3.87
N TRP A 483 23.81 5.60 -2.70
CA TRP A 483 24.93 5.28 -1.81
C TRP A 483 24.55 5.52 -0.35
N VAL A 484 25.33 4.92 0.53
CA VAL A 484 25.41 5.34 1.93
C VAL A 484 26.85 5.82 2.17
N ALA A 485 27.01 7.00 2.76
CA ALA A 485 28.26 7.43 3.37
C ALA A 485 28.10 7.35 4.90
N ALA A 486 29.03 6.71 5.59
CA ALA A 486 28.93 6.46 7.02
C ALA A 486 30.32 6.21 7.63
N PRO A 487 30.49 6.36 8.96
CA PRO A 487 31.71 5.95 9.67
C PRO A 487 32.18 4.54 9.31
N GLU A 488 33.50 4.35 9.19
CA GLU A 488 34.19 3.10 8.76
C GLU A 488 33.58 1.82 9.39
N ALA A 489 33.40 1.81 10.71
CA ALA A 489 32.88 0.66 11.45
C ALA A 489 31.42 0.27 11.09
N ILE A 490 30.62 1.23 10.58
CA ILE A 490 29.28 0.98 10.03
C ILE A 490 29.43 0.50 8.58
N LEU A 491 30.29 1.13 7.80
CA LEU A 491 30.51 0.84 6.39
C LEU A 491 30.97 -0.60 6.15
N ASP A 492 31.92 -1.09 6.93
CA ASP A 492 32.39 -2.49 6.92
C ASP A 492 31.22 -3.49 7.00
N LYS A 493 30.23 -3.20 7.84
CA LYS A 493 29.04 -4.05 8.00
C LYS A 493 28.09 -3.89 6.84
N LEU A 494 27.94 -2.69 6.29
CA LEU A 494 27.10 -2.45 5.11
C LEU A 494 27.63 -3.16 3.87
N VAL A 495 28.95 -3.20 3.65
CA VAL A 495 29.56 -3.95 2.54
C VAL A 495 29.25 -5.45 2.67
N LEU A 496 29.51 -6.06 3.83
CA LEU A 496 29.19 -7.48 4.07
C LEU A 496 27.69 -7.79 3.93
N LEU A 497 26.82 -6.91 4.45
CA LEU A 497 25.36 -7.08 4.33
C LEU A 497 24.86 -6.92 2.89
N LYS A 498 25.51 -6.07 2.09
CA LYS A 498 25.24 -5.88 0.66
C LYS A 498 25.69 -7.08 -0.15
N GLU A 499 26.91 -7.57 0.05
CA GLU A 499 27.42 -8.77 -0.62
C GLU A 499 26.50 -9.99 -0.36
N ALA A 500 26.02 -10.13 0.88
CA ALA A 500 25.05 -11.16 1.24
C ALA A 500 23.62 -10.92 0.68
N ALA A 501 23.29 -9.71 0.23
CA ALA A 501 21.97 -9.35 -0.30
C ALA A 501 21.89 -9.43 -1.83
N ASP A 502 22.90 -8.92 -2.55
CA ASP A 502 22.91 -8.87 -4.02
C ASP A 502 24.28 -9.10 -4.68
N LEU A 503 25.30 -9.54 -3.93
CA LEU A 503 26.71 -9.64 -4.33
C LEU A 503 27.35 -8.28 -4.64
N CYS A 504 26.87 -7.61 -5.69
CA CYS A 504 27.32 -6.27 -6.07
C CYS A 504 26.19 -5.53 -6.79
N GLN A 505 26.28 -4.20 -6.83
CA GLN A 505 25.46 -3.41 -7.75
C GLN A 505 25.82 -3.77 -9.21
N SER A 506 24.87 -3.63 -10.14
CA SER A 506 25.11 -3.88 -11.57
C SER A 506 26.19 -2.94 -12.12
N ASN A 507 27.37 -3.47 -12.44
CA ASN A 507 28.50 -2.73 -13.02
C ASN A 507 28.08 -1.93 -14.27
N PHE A 508 27.16 -2.46 -15.09
CA PHE A 508 26.65 -1.75 -16.26
C PHE A 508 25.94 -0.45 -15.87
N THR A 509 25.08 -0.49 -14.85
CA THR A 509 24.41 0.72 -14.35
C THR A 509 25.37 1.67 -13.65
N GLN A 510 26.41 1.15 -13.00
CA GLN A 510 27.46 1.96 -12.36
C GLN A 510 28.33 2.68 -13.40
N ALA A 511 28.74 1.99 -14.47
CA ALA A 511 29.55 2.56 -15.53
C ALA A 511 28.77 3.58 -16.37
N VAL A 512 27.48 3.36 -16.63
CA VAL A 512 26.63 4.38 -17.27
C VAL A 512 26.42 5.59 -16.36
N ALA A 513 26.28 5.40 -15.04
CA ALA A 513 26.20 6.51 -14.09
C ALA A 513 27.52 7.27 -13.98
N GLU A 514 28.66 6.59 -13.80
CA GLU A 514 29.99 7.21 -13.79
C GLU A 514 30.19 8.03 -15.07
N ARG A 515 30.00 7.40 -16.24
CA ARG A 515 30.26 8.06 -17.52
C ARG A 515 29.34 9.24 -17.78
N TRP A 516 28.10 9.20 -17.30
CA TRP A 516 27.22 10.36 -17.31
C TRP A 516 27.80 11.50 -16.47
N PHE A 517 28.16 11.24 -15.21
CA PHE A 517 28.65 12.26 -14.29
C PHE A 517 30.09 12.74 -14.57
N SER A 518 30.89 11.98 -15.34
CA SER A 518 32.23 12.42 -15.81
C SER A 518 32.25 13.14 -17.16
N SER A 519 31.21 13.00 -18.01
CA SER A 519 31.20 13.56 -19.37
C SER A 519 30.10 14.57 -19.67
N GLN A 520 29.00 14.57 -18.92
CA GLN A 520 27.84 15.42 -19.19
C GLN A 520 27.75 16.60 -18.21
N PRO A 521 27.20 17.76 -18.63
CA PRO A 521 26.96 18.92 -17.75
C PRO A 521 25.76 18.65 -16.82
N TRP A 522 25.92 17.70 -15.90
CA TRP A 522 24.83 17.22 -15.05
C TRP A 522 24.30 18.28 -14.07
N LEU A 523 25.11 19.29 -13.72
CA LEU A 523 24.67 20.45 -12.93
C LEU A 523 23.68 21.33 -13.71
N ASP A 524 23.89 21.55 -15.01
CA ASP A 524 22.97 22.30 -15.86
C ASP A 524 21.63 21.56 -16.02
N GLN A 525 21.67 20.22 -16.09
CA GLN A 525 20.46 19.38 -16.02
C GLN A 525 19.72 19.56 -14.68
N VAL A 526 20.44 19.67 -13.55
CA VAL A 526 19.82 19.94 -12.25
C VAL A 526 19.17 21.32 -12.22
N VAL A 527 19.77 22.35 -12.85
CA VAL A 527 19.13 23.67 -13.02
C VAL A 527 17.85 23.55 -13.86
N ALA A 528 17.90 22.90 -15.01
CA ALA A 528 16.73 22.68 -15.87
C ALA A 528 15.61 21.87 -15.16
N PHE A 529 15.96 20.97 -14.26
CA PHE A 529 14.99 20.27 -13.39
C PHE A 529 14.35 21.23 -12.37
N ARG A 530 15.15 22.08 -11.69
CA ARG A 530 14.64 23.08 -10.73
C ARG A 530 13.62 24.02 -11.38
N GLU A 531 13.96 24.63 -12.51
CA GLU A 531 13.09 25.55 -13.26
C GLU A 531 11.75 24.89 -13.65
N ARG A 532 11.84 23.67 -14.21
CA ARG A 532 10.67 22.87 -14.63
C ARG A 532 9.78 22.47 -13.44
N TYR A 533 10.38 22.14 -12.31
CA TYR A 533 9.63 21.76 -11.11
C TYR A 533 9.04 22.98 -10.40
N GLN A 534 9.70 24.15 -10.46
CA GLN A 534 9.15 25.42 -9.98
C GLN A 534 7.90 25.81 -10.78
N GLU A 535 7.96 25.85 -12.12
CA GLU A 535 6.80 26.16 -12.98
C GLU A 535 5.59 25.27 -12.64
N ARG A 536 5.84 23.99 -12.42
CA ARG A 536 4.81 22.99 -12.08
C ARG A 536 4.29 23.12 -10.65
N CYS A 537 5.13 23.52 -9.71
CA CYS A 537 4.75 23.83 -8.34
C CYS A 537 3.87 25.09 -8.30
N GLU A 538 4.26 26.16 -8.99
CA GLU A 538 3.47 27.40 -9.12
C GLU A 538 2.11 27.11 -9.78
N ALA A 539 2.08 26.31 -10.85
CA ALA A 539 0.83 25.87 -11.49
C ALA A 539 -0.06 25.02 -10.56
N MET A 540 0.52 24.24 -9.63
CA MET A 540 -0.21 23.48 -8.63
C MET A 540 -0.78 24.40 -7.55
N LEU A 541 0.04 25.30 -6.98
CA LEU A 541 -0.35 26.20 -5.92
C LEU A 541 -1.43 27.21 -6.36
N ALA A 542 -1.34 27.73 -7.60
CA ALA A 542 -2.35 28.62 -8.16
C ALA A 542 -3.71 27.93 -8.33
N GLU A 543 -3.73 26.67 -8.76
CA GLU A 543 -4.98 25.90 -8.89
C GLU A 543 -5.52 25.45 -7.52
N LEU A 544 -4.65 25.11 -6.56
CA LEU A 544 -5.07 24.82 -5.19
C LEU A 544 -5.80 26.03 -4.60
N GLU A 545 -5.24 27.23 -4.71
CA GLU A 545 -5.88 28.45 -4.21
C GLU A 545 -7.23 28.74 -4.90
N ALA A 546 -7.35 28.46 -6.20
CA ALA A 546 -8.55 28.73 -6.99
C ALA A 546 -9.67 27.68 -6.83
N SER A 547 -9.31 26.39 -6.66
CA SER A 547 -10.24 25.27 -6.77
C SER A 547 -10.48 24.49 -5.46
N PHE A 548 -9.66 24.66 -4.41
CA PHE A 548 -9.89 23.94 -3.14
C PHE A 548 -10.82 24.70 -2.18
N PRO A 549 -11.74 23.99 -1.49
CA PRO A 549 -12.67 24.59 -0.55
C PRO A 549 -11.99 25.15 0.70
N ASP A 550 -12.68 26.03 1.41
CA ASP A 550 -12.24 26.53 2.71
C ASP A 550 -12.07 25.43 3.75
N GLY A 551 -11.06 25.59 4.61
CA GLY A 551 -10.61 24.58 5.57
C GLY A 551 -9.46 23.72 5.04
N CYS A 552 -9.23 23.66 3.74
CA CYS A 552 -7.99 23.13 3.18
C CYS A 552 -6.81 24.05 3.53
N SER A 553 -5.63 23.47 3.77
CA SER A 553 -4.38 24.21 3.95
C SER A 553 -3.18 23.42 3.43
N TRP A 554 -2.17 24.14 2.96
CA TRP A 554 -0.91 23.59 2.45
C TRP A 554 0.22 24.59 2.69
N ARG A 555 1.47 24.10 2.71
CA ARG A 555 2.66 24.96 2.67
C ARG A 555 3.18 25.04 1.25
N ALA A 556 3.67 26.22 0.84
CA ALA A 556 4.31 26.39 -0.45
C ALA A 556 5.72 25.73 -0.41
N PRO A 557 5.99 24.69 -1.23
CA PRO A 557 7.30 24.06 -1.26
C PRO A 557 8.35 25.01 -1.83
N THR A 558 9.54 25.01 -1.24
CA THR A 558 10.71 25.76 -1.74
C THR A 558 11.56 24.96 -2.72
N GLY A 559 11.19 23.71 -2.98
CA GLY A 559 11.92 22.77 -3.84
C GLY A 559 11.35 21.37 -3.77
N GLY A 560 12.12 20.40 -4.26
CA GLY A 560 11.72 19.00 -4.30
C GLY A 560 10.57 18.74 -5.27
N LEU A 561 9.63 17.85 -4.90
CA LEU A 561 8.65 17.26 -5.83
C LEU A 561 7.21 17.22 -5.30
N PHE A 562 6.94 17.69 -4.09
CA PHE A 562 5.68 17.44 -3.38
C PHE A 562 5.08 18.67 -2.73
N ALA A 563 3.75 18.75 -2.79
CA ALA A 563 2.94 19.59 -1.92
C ALA A 563 2.15 18.70 -0.96
N TRP A 564 2.13 19.05 0.32
CA TRP A 564 1.34 18.39 1.35
C TRP A 564 0.11 19.23 1.66
N VAL A 565 -1.05 18.61 1.56
CA VAL A 565 -2.35 19.27 1.74
C VAL A 565 -3.07 18.63 2.91
N ARG A 566 -3.43 19.44 3.90
CA ARG A 566 -4.39 19.09 4.94
C ARG A 566 -5.79 19.50 4.49
N LEU A 567 -6.71 18.56 4.57
CA LEU A 567 -8.13 18.67 4.25
C LEU A 567 -8.90 19.23 5.46
N PRO A 568 -10.16 19.68 5.28
CA PRO A 568 -10.99 20.14 6.38
C PRO A 568 -11.32 18.98 7.34
N PRO A 569 -11.59 19.26 8.63
CA PRO A 569 -11.92 18.25 9.62
C PRO A 569 -13.06 17.32 9.18
N GLY A 570 -12.87 16.02 9.37
CA GLY A 570 -13.84 14.99 9.01
C GLY A 570 -13.79 14.52 7.55
N VAL A 571 -12.94 15.09 6.67
CA VAL A 571 -12.71 14.58 5.32
C VAL A 571 -11.55 13.58 5.32
N ASN A 572 -11.84 12.30 5.08
CA ASN A 572 -10.84 11.22 5.08
C ASN A 572 -10.26 10.99 3.67
N SER A 573 -8.97 11.30 3.50
CA SER A 573 -8.28 11.20 2.20
C SER A 573 -8.18 9.77 1.66
N GLY A 574 -8.19 8.76 2.54
CA GLY A 574 -8.20 7.34 2.16
C GLY A 574 -9.55 6.88 1.61
N GLU A 575 -10.65 7.32 2.22
CA GLU A 575 -12.01 6.99 1.77
C GLU A 575 -12.37 7.70 0.46
N LEU A 576 -11.89 8.93 0.29
CA LEU A 576 -12.06 9.72 -0.93
C LEU A 576 -11.34 9.13 -2.17
N LEU A 577 -10.31 8.28 -1.97
CA LEU A 577 -9.41 7.80 -3.04
C LEU A 577 -10.15 7.06 -4.16
N ALA A 578 -11.19 6.27 -3.84
CA ALA A 578 -11.97 5.53 -4.84
C ALA A 578 -12.80 6.47 -5.75
N ARG A 579 -13.30 7.58 -5.19
CA ARG A 579 -14.00 8.63 -5.95
C ARG A 579 -13.01 9.46 -6.76
N ALA A 580 -11.84 9.77 -6.21
CA ALA A 580 -10.76 10.47 -6.92
C ALA A 580 -10.33 9.72 -8.19
N ILE A 581 -10.06 8.41 -8.07
CA ILE A 581 -9.76 7.54 -9.21
C ILE A 581 -10.89 7.53 -10.24
N SER A 582 -12.14 7.58 -9.80
CA SER A 582 -13.32 7.62 -10.69
C SER A 582 -13.46 8.97 -11.40
N ALA A 583 -13.16 10.08 -10.72
CA ALA A 583 -12.96 11.41 -11.28
C ALA A 583 -11.67 11.54 -12.11
N ARG A 584 -10.89 10.46 -12.25
CA ARG A 584 -9.65 10.37 -13.02
C ARG A 584 -8.55 11.31 -12.50
N VAL A 585 -8.42 11.42 -11.19
CA VAL A 585 -7.26 12.02 -10.50
C VAL A 585 -6.70 11.01 -9.49
N ALA A 586 -5.40 11.02 -9.23
CA ALA A 586 -4.75 10.18 -8.23
C ALA A 586 -3.76 10.98 -7.39
N TYR A 587 -3.85 10.86 -6.07
CA TYR A 587 -2.96 11.43 -5.05
C TYR A 587 -2.63 10.33 -4.03
N VAL A 588 -1.67 10.54 -3.12
CA VAL A 588 -1.40 9.58 -2.05
C VAL A 588 -2.10 10.02 -0.74
N PRO A 589 -2.96 9.18 -0.11
CA PRO A 589 -3.54 9.45 1.21
C PRO A 589 -2.48 9.56 2.31
N GLY A 590 -2.71 10.44 3.28
CA GLY A 590 -1.74 10.80 4.32
C GLY A 590 -1.35 9.64 5.24
N ARG A 591 -2.31 8.77 5.59
CA ARG A 591 -2.08 7.54 6.40
C ARG A 591 -0.93 6.65 5.90
N ALA A 592 -0.60 6.68 4.61
CA ALA A 592 0.52 5.90 4.07
C ALA A 592 1.91 6.43 4.49
N PHE A 593 1.97 7.59 5.16
CA PHE A 593 3.18 8.26 5.64
C PHE A 593 3.29 8.29 7.18
N TYR A 594 2.41 7.56 7.88
CA TYR A 594 2.40 7.42 9.34
C TYR A 594 2.41 5.95 9.76
N ALA A 595 3.21 5.60 10.76
CA ALA A 595 3.32 4.26 11.33
C ALA A 595 2.31 4.02 12.47
N ASP A 596 1.83 5.08 13.11
CA ASP A 596 0.77 5.06 14.14
C ASP A 596 -0.65 5.19 13.54
N GLY A 597 -0.74 5.40 12.22
CA GLY A 597 -2.01 5.45 11.48
C GLY A 597 -2.69 6.82 11.45
N ASP A 598 -2.01 7.88 11.88
CA ASP A 598 -2.48 9.28 11.73
C ASP A 598 -2.45 9.74 10.25
N GLY A 599 -2.71 11.02 9.97
CA GLY A 599 -2.72 11.58 8.61
C GLY A 599 -3.98 11.24 7.81
N ALA A 600 -5.09 10.96 8.49
CA ALA A 600 -6.39 10.67 7.86
C ALA A 600 -6.92 11.86 7.03
N GLU A 601 -6.66 13.08 7.50
CA GLU A 601 -7.10 14.34 6.91
C GLU A 601 -6.05 14.96 5.98
N GLU A 602 -5.04 14.20 5.56
CA GLU A 602 -3.92 14.74 4.78
C GLU A 602 -3.72 13.98 3.48
N LEU A 603 -3.11 14.61 2.47
CA LEU A 603 -2.70 13.97 1.23
C LEU A 603 -1.44 14.60 0.63
N ARG A 604 -0.69 13.79 -0.14
CA ARG A 604 0.45 14.25 -0.93
C ARG A 604 0.07 14.40 -2.40
N LEU A 605 0.33 15.58 -2.94
CA LEU A 605 0.34 15.87 -4.37
C LEU A 605 1.78 15.92 -4.89
N ASN A 606 1.99 15.45 -6.11
CA ASN A 606 3.26 15.52 -6.83
C ASN A 606 3.09 16.38 -8.09
N PHE A 607 3.98 17.36 -8.25
CA PHE A 607 4.04 18.23 -9.42
C PHE A 607 5.17 17.86 -10.39
N SER A 608 6.07 16.93 -10.05
CA SER A 608 7.29 16.73 -10.85
C SER A 608 7.05 16.07 -12.21
N TYR A 609 6.05 15.20 -12.38
CA TYR A 609 5.85 14.46 -13.64
C TYR A 609 4.78 15.05 -14.58
N ALA A 610 3.65 15.53 -14.04
CA ALA A 610 2.55 16.03 -14.86
C ALA A 610 2.88 17.42 -15.45
N THR A 611 2.42 17.69 -16.67
CA THR A 611 2.56 19.04 -17.26
C THR A 611 1.69 20.07 -16.52
N PRO A 612 2.02 21.37 -16.52
CA PRO A 612 1.23 22.41 -15.84
C PRO A 612 -0.27 22.38 -16.18
N ALA A 613 -0.63 22.14 -17.44
CA ALA A 613 -2.02 22.00 -17.86
C ALA A 613 -2.71 20.74 -17.28
N ARG A 614 -1.99 19.61 -17.17
CA ARG A 614 -2.51 18.41 -16.51
C ARG A 614 -2.61 18.59 -15.01
N ILE A 615 -1.66 19.29 -14.39
CA ILE A 615 -1.68 19.62 -12.96
C ILE A 615 -2.94 20.41 -12.63
N ARG A 616 -3.19 21.51 -13.36
CA ARG A 616 -4.41 22.32 -13.21
C ARG A 616 -5.67 21.46 -13.33
N GLU A 617 -5.78 20.66 -14.39
CA GLU A 617 -6.94 19.78 -14.59
C GLU A 617 -7.11 18.71 -13.49
N GLY A 618 -6.01 18.19 -12.93
CA GLY A 618 -6.07 17.23 -11.82
C GLY A 618 -6.48 17.87 -10.50
N VAL A 619 -5.90 19.02 -10.17
CA VAL A 619 -6.21 19.76 -8.94
C VAL A 619 -7.64 20.30 -8.99
N ARG A 620 -8.09 20.86 -10.11
CA ARG A 620 -9.49 21.29 -10.32
C ARG A 620 -10.50 20.18 -10.03
N ARG A 621 -10.31 18.99 -10.63
CA ARG A 621 -11.17 17.80 -10.40
C ARG A 621 -11.15 17.32 -8.94
N LEU A 622 -10.01 17.46 -8.26
CA LEU A 622 -9.91 17.11 -6.84
C LEU A 622 -10.61 18.16 -5.97
N GLY A 623 -10.52 19.44 -6.33
CA GLY A 623 -11.26 20.54 -5.72
C GLY A 623 -12.77 20.36 -5.84
N GLU A 624 -13.28 20.08 -7.03
CA GLU A 624 -14.71 19.75 -7.29
C GLU A 624 -15.16 18.58 -6.40
N LEU A 625 -14.39 17.49 -6.37
CA LEU A 625 -14.68 16.31 -5.54
C LEU A 625 -14.65 16.61 -4.03
N LEU A 626 -13.81 17.54 -3.57
CA LEU A 626 -13.78 17.97 -2.17
C LEU A 626 -14.98 18.85 -1.81
N HIS A 627 -15.48 19.68 -2.72
CA HIS A 627 -16.73 20.42 -2.52
C HIS A 627 -17.92 19.46 -2.38
N ASP A 628 -18.06 18.48 -3.30
CA ASP A 628 -19.09 17.43 -3.23
C ASP A 628 -19.05 16.67 -1.88
N GLU A 629 -17.85 16.41 -1.35
CA GLU A 629 -17.67 15.69 -0.08
C GLU A 629 -18.03 16.55 1.14
N LEU A 630 -17.72 17.85 1.13
CA LEU A 630 -18.12 18.76 2.19
C LEU A 630 -19.64 18.99 2.21
N GLU A 631 -20.28 19.06 1.04
CA GLU A 631 -21.75 19.08 0.98
C GLU A 631 -22.36 17.80 1.56
N LEU A 632 -21.78 16.63 1.25
CA LEU A 632 -22.22 15.35 1.83
C LEU A 632 -22.04 15.33 3.36
N VAL A 633 -20.87 15.76 3.87
CA VAL A 633 -20.59 15.82 5.31
C VAL A 633 -21.56 16.77 6.02
N ARG A 634 -21.81 17.97 5.49
CA ARG A 634 -22.79 18.92 6.05
C ARG A 634 -24.22 18.36 6.00
N ALA A 635 -24.61 17.70 4.90
CA ALA A 635 -25.94 17.10 4.78
C ALA A 635 -26.19 15.92 5.74
N VAL A 636 -25.14 15.22 6.16
CA VAL A 636 -25.23 14.07 7.08
C VAL A 636 -25.07 14.48 8.55
N TYR A 637 -24.19 15.44 8.86
CA TYR A 637 -23.80 15.77 10.23
C TYR A 637 -24.13 17.22 10.68
N GLY A 638 -24.65 18.07 9.78
CA GLY A 638 -24.84 19.50 10.03
C GLY A 638 -23.56 20.32 9.89
N ASP A 639 -23.65 21.64 10.11
CA ASP A 639 -22.51 22.56 9.97
C ASP A 639 -21.40 22.32 11.02
N ASP A 640 -21.74 21.73 12.17
CA ASP A 640 -20.79 21.35 13.22
C ASP A 640 -19.99 20.08 12.90
N GLY A 641 -20.37 19.35 11.85
CA GLY A 641 -19.72 18.13 11.39
C GLY A 641 -19.74 16.96 12.40
N PRO A 642 -19.07 15.84 12.10
CA PRO A 642 -19.03 14.67 12.99
C PRO A 642 -18.27 14.90 14.31
N MET A 643 -17.63 16.07 14.50
CA MET A 643 -16.75 16.39 15.64
C MET A 643 -17.24 17.59 16.48
N GLY A 644 -18.44 18.13 16.21
CA GLY A 644 -19.00 19.33 16.86
C GLY A 644 -19.10 19.30 18.39
N GLY A 645 -18.99 18.13 19.01
CA GLY A 645 -19.04 17.96 20.47
C GLY A 645 -17.72 18.18 21.23
N LEU A 646 -16.58 18.43 20.56
CA LEU A 646 -15.25 18.41 21.21
C LEU A 646 -14.37 19.66 20.98
N ALA A 647 -14.80 20.64 20.19
CA ALA A 647 -13.97 21.80 19.82
C ALA A 647 -14.02 22.95 20.85
N GLY A 648 -13.52 22.70 22.06
CA GLY A 648 -13.34 23.70 23.12
C GLY A 648 -11.96 24.36 23.11
N GLY A 649 -11.65 25.16 22.08
CA GLY A 649 -10.49 26.04 22.04
C GLY A 649 -9.23 25.50 21.34
N ASP A 650 -9.01 25.97 20.11
CA ASP A 650 -7.68 26.40 19.65
C ASP A 650 -7.83 27.41 18.49
N GLU A 651 -6.89 28.34 18.32
CA GLU A 651 -7.01 29.43 17.35
C GLU A 651 -6.64 28.99 15.92
N ARG A 652 -7.53 29.29 14.94
CA ARG A 652 -7.30 28.91 13.53
C ARG A 652 -6.21 29.79 12.89
N PRO A 653 -5.12 29.23 12.33
CA PRO A 653 -4.19 30.01 11.52
C PRO A 653 -4.87 30.43 10.20
N ARG A 654 -4.61 31.67 9.76
CA ARG A 654 -5.19 32.24 8.53
C ARG A 654 -4.44 31.75 7.28
N ARG A 655 -5.10 31.77 6.11
CA ARG A 655 -4.42 31.53 4.83
C ARG A 655 -3.25 32.52 4.68
N ARG A 656 -2.06 31.98 4.36
CA ARG A 656 -0.87 32.68 3.84
C ARG A 656 -0.16 33.67 4.79
N ASP A 657 0.92 33.19 5.44
CA ASP A 657 2.00 34.06 5.92
C ASP A 657 2.84 34.57 4.73
N GLY A 658 2.35 35.64 4.10
CA GLY A 658 3.07 36.36 3.06
C GLY A 658 4.03 37.38 3.66
N GLY A 659 5.30 36.99 3.84
CA GLY A 659 6.36 37.92 4.24
C GLY A 659 6.58 39.03 3.21
N GLY A 660 6.00 40.20 3.44
CA GLY A 660 6.29 41.40 2.66
C GLY A 660 7.62 42.01 3.08
N THR A 661 8.59 42.02 2.16
CA THR A 661 9.85 42.74 2.35
C THR A 661 9.61 44.25 2.31
N THR A 662 9.91 44.93 3.41
CA THR A 662 10.15 46.38 3.41
C THR A 662 11.53 46.68 2.83
N SER A 663 11.62 47.77 2.05
CA SER A 663 12.78 48.31 1.29
C SER A 663 13.34 47.40 0.20
#